data_AF-A0AAJ7RU81-F1
#
_entry.id   AF-A0AAJ7RU81-F1
#
_cell.length_a   1.000
_cell.length_b   1.000
_cell.length_c   1.000
_cell.angle_alpha   90.00
_cell.angle_beta   90.00
_cell.angle_gamma   90.00
#
_symmetry.space_group_name_H-M   'P 1'
#
loop_
_entity.id
_entity.type
_entity.pdbx_description
1 polymer ?
#
loop_
_entity_poly.entity_id
_entity_poly.type
_entity_poly.pdbx_seq_one_letter_code
_entity_poly.pdbx_strand_id
1 'polypeptide(L)'
;MFKAYFQETVQERWEASFQIRVVTISFFLEDGTIKVSEPAVDNSGLEQGVLIRRQRIPMPDPVRYRFYDILDLNVGKEPEFFGRVYKIVDCDKFTRRFLNRIGIPVPDPIDIPTDPYIERRKTEIFPKKPNRKIDSLGKFLKFDRKILRFYGYWDDTESEHGVIHDLEIHYYLADDTIEIKEHVPPNSGRDTGFMFLRRMKIPKFFSRIEPIGAEDPFTMLNVLGENNSKSYYVVDPLDTGRLSRDYYKDNDLIIGAQISVFGRKVVITDLDDFTKKYYSQKYGLDDFTPLERADVKKDKTTCYSVEKIIPPYNGFGSYDDSLGNCFTVTPQAPKVDFVKFYYHDKQGFDSHVLRFRAKMISNIPENSERHFIIRVYLMDDTVSVFELAPRNSGFKRCLFQKRMPVMLPGQNIYTNKKPKYYVPSDFYVGARVNLCGFHFQLTSADIYALRYMELHCDKFPKSNIKLIMEKLRKALKPIYKDFIRDYSPAPMEGDMQIWEYKKLREALCKYLGDNITEQEMITIARHYSSHEKKDFYSREYVRRLVHTELTRFLWDDLDRLTEAIHHWDRSRSGYLPRSELYTILRGCRIPIDIELLNSMLDHLHKNNEGLIDCCDLLRFMNTKIDPVTPVLPVNVKTALWWASEKEPDCGAGMDWCTFLKDLDLKDDENDESFTSAYNASEVKEK
;
A
#
# COMPACT_ATOMS: atom_id res chain seq x y z
N MET A 1 -33.66 23.95 92.42
CA MET A 1 -32.27 23.48 92.28
C MET A 1 -31.39 24.70 92.00
N PHE A 2 -30.32 24.84 92.78
CA PHE A 2 -29.31 25.89 92.67
C PHE A 2 -27.96 25.21 92.47
N LYS A 3 -27.14 25.74 91.56
CA LYS A 3 -25.73 25.38 91.43
C LYS A 3 -24.93 26.29 92.34
N ALA A 4 -24.06 25.69 93.13
CA ALA A 4 -23.20 26.40 94.06
C ALA A 4 -21.80 25.78 94.03
N TYR A 5 -20.83 26.45 94.62
CA TYR A 5 -19.55 25.82 94.95
C TYR A 5 -19.15 26.19 96.37
N PHE A 6 -18.25 25.39 96.94
CA PHE A 6 -17.52 25.78 98.14
C PHE A 6 -16.03 25.54 97.90
N GLN A 7 -15.21 26.33 98.58
CA GLN A 7 -13.77 26.23 98.53
C GLN A 7 -13.28 25.37 99.70
N GLU A 8 -12.49 24.35 99.39
CA GLU A 8 -11.90 23.46 100.38
C GLU A 8 -10.38 23.66 100.37
N THR A 9 -9.80 24.04 101.51
CA THR A 9 -8.35 24.21 101.66
C THR A 9 -7.66 22.86 101.77
N VAL A 10 -6.61 22.62 100.98
CA VAL A 10 -5.90 21.34 100.95
C VAL A 10 -4.42 21.58 101.28
N GLN A 11 -3.89 20.92 102.31
CA GLN A 11 -2.52 21.13 102.79
C GLN A 11 -1.48 20.22 102.11
N GLU A 12 -1.87 19.03 101.66
CA GLU A 12 -0.93 17.99 101.17
C GLU A 12 -0.80 17.92 99.64
N ARG A 13 -1.49 18.78 98.88
CA ARG A 13 -1.39 18.80 97.41
C ARG A 13 -0.28 19.72 96.92
N TRP A 14 0.65 19.17 96.14
CA TRP A 14 1.70 19.93 95.46
C TRP A 14 1.08 21.04 94.59
N GLU A 15 1.42 22.30 94.89
CA GLU A 15 1.07 23.52 94.13
C GLU A 15 -0.43 23.88 94.01
N ALA A 16 -1.34 23.21 94.72
CA ALA A 16 -2.75 23.60 94.81
C ALA A 16 -3.16 23.77 96.28
N SER A 17 -3.27 25.01 96.75
CA SER A 17 -3.60 25.35 98.14
C SER A 17 -5.10 25.24 98.47
N PHE A 18 -5.96 25.26 97.46
CA PHE A 18 -7.39 25.08 97.59
C PHE A 18 -7.94 24.34 96.37
N GLN A 19 -9.07 23.66 96.55
CA GLN A 19 -9.85 23.03 95.48
C GLN A 19 -11.28 23.57 95.50
N ILE A 20 -11.91 23.60 94.33
CA ILE A 20 -13.28 24.10 94.16
C ILE A 20 -14.20 22.93 93.90
N ARG A 21 -15.14 22.68 94.82
CA ARG A 21 -16.14 21.61 94.69
C ARG A 21 -17.48 22.20 94.30
N VAL A 22 -17.89 21.90 93.07
CA VAL A 22 -19.18 22.34 92.52
C VAL A 22 -20.26 21.41 93.05
N VAL A 23 -21.29 21.96 93.66
CA VAL A 23 -22.40 21.21 94.24
C VAL A 23 -23.72 21.70 93.69
N THR A 24 -24.73 20.86 93.84
CA THR A 24 -26.11 21.23 93.59
C THR A 24 -26.89 21.23 94.89
N ILE A 25 -27.50 22.37 95.21
CA ILE A 25 -28.42 22.55 96.33
C ILE A 25 -29.86 22.39 95.80
N SER A 26 -30.57 21.42 96.32
CA SER A 26 -31.99 21.17 96.01
C SER A 26 -32.83 21.53 97.23
N PHE A 27 -33.67 22.55 97.08
CA PHE A 27 -34.71 22.92 98.04
C PHE A 27 -36.04 22.29 97.63
N PHE A 28 -36.68 21.55 98.54
CA PHE A 28 -37.97 20.90 98.31
C PHE A 28 -39.09 21.75 98.88
N LEU A 29 -39.99 22.22 98.01
CA LEU A 29 -41.09 23.13 98.36
C LEU A 29 -42.20 22.46 99.20
N GLU A 30 -42.28 21.13 99.20
CA GLU A 30 -43.31 20.35 99.91
C GLU A 30 -43.21 20.52 101.43
N ASP A 31 -41.99 20.49 101.97
CA ASP A 31 -41.70 20.35 103.39
C ASP A 31 -40.50 21.22 103.85
N GLY A 32 -40.00 22.09 102.97
CA GLY A 32 -38.95 23.07 103.29
C GLY A 32 -37.59 22.44 103.60
N THR A 33 -37.32 21.26 103.04
CA THR A 33 -36.08 20.50 103.25
C THR A 33 -35.02 20.82 102.19
N ILE A 34 -33.74 20.72 102.55
CA ILE A 34 -32.60 20.97 101.66
C ILE A 34 -31.78 19.69 101.51
N LYS A 35 -31.34 19.40 100.29
CA LYS A 35 -30.38 18.36 99.94
C LYS A 35 -29.22 18.98 99.18
N VAL A 36 -27.99 18.64 99.53
CA VAL A 36 -26.80 19.08 98.80
C VAL A 36 -26.10 17.87 98.21
N SER A 37 -25.91 17.86 96.89
CA SER A 37 -25.24 16.78 96.18
C SER A 37 -24.24 17.30 95.16
N GLU A 38 -23.06 16.72 95.16
CA GLU A 38 -22.02 16.93 94.16
C GLU A 38 -22.25 16.03 92.94
N PRO A 39 -22.20 16.57 91.71
CA PRO A 39 -22.29 15.78 90.50
C PRO A 39 -21.04 14.90 90.35
N ALA A 40 -21.21 13.71 89.75
CA ALA A 40 -20.09 12.83 89.44
C ALA A 40 -19.23 13.43 88.32
N VAL A 41 -17.92 13.53 88.54
CA VAL A 41 -16.93 14.02 87.58
C VAL A 41 -15.88 12.93 87.41
N ASP A 42 -15.73 12.45 86.17
CA ASP A 42 -14.77 11.41 85.83
C ASP A 42 -13.35 11.82 86.24
N ASN A 43 -12.59 10.88 86.80
CA ASN A 43 -11.20 11.06 87.24
C ASN A 43 -10.97 12.12 88.34
N SER A 44 -12.02 12.51 89.09
CA SER A 44 -11.88 13.42 90.24
C SER A 44 -11.15 12.79 91.43
N GLY A 45 -11.30 11.47 91.65
CA GLY A 45 -10.66 10.73 92.74
C GLY A 45 -11.20 11.03 94.14
N LEU A 46 -12.23 11.88 94.26
CA LEU A 46 -12.94 12.17 95.51
C LEU A 46 -14.21 11.33 95.61
N GLU A 47 -14.65 11.04 96.83
CA GLU A 47 -16.00 10.51 97.06
C GLU A 47 -17.02 11.62 96.74
N GLN A 48 -17.72 11.42 95.62
CA GLN A 48 -18.75 12.34 95.11
C GLN A 48 -20.15 11.79 95.36
N GLY A 49 -21.15 12.67 95.40
CA GLY A 49 -22.54 12.31 95.60
C GLY A 49 -23.22 13.18 96.65
N VAL A 50 -24.08 12.59 97.49
CA VAL A 50 -24.90 13.35 98.45
C VAL A 50 -24.05 13.76 99.66
N LEU A 51 -23.75 15.06 99.77
CA LEU A 51 -23.04 15.65 100.91
C LEU A 51 -23.96 15.87 102.11
N ILE A 52 -25.16 16.40 101.86
CA ILE A 52 -26.18 16.63 102.87
C ILE A 52 -27.46 15.90 102.44
N ARG A 53 -27.89 14.92 103.24
CA ARG A 53 -29.16 14.22 103.05
C ARG A 53 -30.33 15.19 103.25
N ARG A 54 -31.47 14.91 102.61
CA ARG A 54 -32.68 15.75 102.66
C ARG A 54 -33.13 15.97 104.11
N GLN A 55 -32.98 17.20 104.62
CA GLN A 55 -33.41 17.59 105.97
C GLN A 55 -33.62 19.11 106.06
N ARG A 56 -34.29 19.59 107.11
CA ARG A 56 -34.39 21.04 107.39
C ARG A 56 -33.10 21.51 108.05
N ILE A 57 -32.47 22.55 107.51
CA ILE A 57 -31.18 23.06 107.99
C ILE A 57 -31.41 24.30 108.85
N PRO A 58 -30.97 24.32 110.13
CA PRO A 58 -31.05 25.51 110.97
C PRO A 58 -30.02 26.57 110.55
N MET A 59 -30.35 27.85 110.74
CA MET A 59 -29.45 28.98 110.50
C MET A 59 -28.43 29.12 111.66
N PRO A 60 -27.19 29.56 111.43
CA PRO A 60 -26.16 29.72 112.47
C PRO A 60 -26.37 30.92 113.43
N ASP A 61 -27.53 31.59 113.41
CA ASP A 61 -27.87 32.77 114.21
C ASP A 61 -28.15 32.42 115.70
N PRO A 62 -27.82 33.27 116.70
CA PRO A 62 -28.17 33.06 118.13
C PRO A 62 -29.66 32.79 118.45
N VAL A 63 -30.59 33.06 117.54
CA VAL A 63 -32.03 32.77 117.73
C VAL A 63 -32.32 31.28 117.50
N ARG A 64 -32.62 30.55 118.58
CA ARG A 64 -32.99 29.12 118.50
C ARG A 64 -34.23 28.92 117.60
N TYR A 65 -34.19 27.89 116.74
CA TYR A 65 -35.29 27.36 115.90
C TYR A 65 -35.62 28.07 114.58
N ARG A 66 -34.72 28.91 114.03
CA ARG A 66 -34.87 29.45 112.66
C ARG A 66 -34.24 28.53 111.62
N PHE A 67 -34.98 28.19 110.56
CA PHE A 67 -34.53 27.34 109.45
C PHE A 67 -34.42 28.16 108.15
N TYR A 68 -33.56 27.71 107.23
CA TYR A 68 -33.47 28.31 105.90
C TYR A 68 -34.76 28.12 105.11
N ASP A 69 -35.23 29.18 104.48
CA ASP A 69 -36.37 29.15 103.55
C ASP A 69 -35.95 29.56 102.13
N ILE A 70 -36.84 29.41 101.16
CA ILE A 70 -36.62 29.73 99.76
C ILE A 70 -36.20 31.20 99.54
N LEU A 71 -36.65 32.11 100.41
CA LEU A 71 -36.29 33.54 100.38
C LEU A 71 -34.80 33.79 100.68
N ASP A 72 -34.18 32.88 101.43
CA ASP A 72 -32.79 32.99 101.85
C ASP A 72 -31.83 32.47 100.77
N LEU A 73 -32.35 31.77 99.76
CA LEU A 73 -31.58 31.17 98.67
C LEU A 73 -31.79 31.97 97.37
N ASN A 74 -30.79 32.75 96.96
CA ASN A 74 -30.76 33.43 95.66
C ASN A 74 -29.34 33.40 95.07
N VAL A 75 -29.22 33.62 93.77
CA VAL A 75 -27.92 33.72 93.09
C VAL A 75 -27.10 34.87 93.69
N GLY A 76 -25.85 34.61 94.04
CA GLY A 76 -24.94 35.54 94.73
C GLY A 76 -25.02 35.51 96.26
N LYS A 77 -25.98 34.81 96.88
CA LYS A 77 -26.01 34.60 98.34
C LYS A 77 -25.08 33.46 98.76
N GLU A 78 -24.57 33.55 99.98
CA GLU A 78 -23.64 32.60 100.57
C GLU A 78 -24.24 31.90 101.81
N PRO A 79 -25.19 30.95 101.66
CA PRO A 79 -25.72 30.20 102.80
C PRO A 79 -24.65 29.34 103.48
N GLU A 80 -24.67 29.33 104.81
CA GLU A 80 -23.82 28.48 105.63
C GLU A 80 -24.62 27.25 106.11
N PHE A 81 -24.22 26.06 105.65
CA PHE A 81 -24.80 24.79 106.10
C PHE A 81 -23.76 24.01 106.89
N PHE A 82 -24.08 23.70 108.16
CA PHE A 82 -23.23 22.90 109.07
C PHE A 82 -21.74 23.33 109.07
N GLY A 83 -21.48 24.64 109.14
CA GLY A 83 -20.12 25.19 109.19
C GLY A 83 -19.41 25.32 107.83
N ARG A 84 -20.09 25.05 106.71
CA ARG A 84 -19.57 25.24 105.35
C ARG A 84 -20.34 26.33 104.62
N VAL A 85 -19.61 27.27 104.04
CA VAL A 85 -20.17 28.37 103.24
C VAL A 85 -20.27 27.93 101.78
N TYR A 86 -21.50 27.93 101.24
CA TYR A 86 -21.76 27.60 99.85
C TYR A 86 -22.08 28.86 99.08
N LYS A 87 -21.37 29.15 97.99
CA LYS A 87 -21.65 30.30 97.13
C LYS A 87 -22.60 29.88 96.02
N ILE A 88 -23.81 30.42 95.99
CA ILE A 88 -24.78 30.12 94.93
C ILE A 88 -24.43 30.92 93.68
N VAL A 89 -24.21 30.21 92.59
CA VAL A 89 -23.69 30.77 91.34
C VAL A 89 -24.75 30.83 90.25
N ASP A 90 -25.56 29.79 90.14
CA ASP A 90 -26.58 29.69 89.12
C ASP A 90 -27.81 28.97 89.69
N CYS A 91 -28.94 29.12 89.03
CA CYS A 91 -30.16 28.42 89.37
C CYS A 91 -30.73 27.75 88.12
N ASP A 92 -31.37 26.60 88.31
CA ASP A 92 -32.04 25.93 87.21
C ASP A 92 -33.11 26.82 86.54
N LYS A 93 -33.41 26.54 85.26
CA LYS A 93 -34.36 27.33 84.48
C LYS A 93 -35.76 27.35 85.12
N PHE A 94 -36.15 26.25 85.77
CA PHE A 94 -37.40 26.18 86.53
C PHE A 94 -37.38 27.12 87.75
N THR A 95 -36.33 27.08 88.57
CA THR A 95 -36.24 27.93 89.77
C THR A 95 -36.16 29.40 89.43
N ARG A 96 -35.46 29.77 88.35
CA ARG A 96 -35.43 31.15 87.85
C ARG A 96 -36.83 31.68 87.55
N ARG A 97 -37.65 30.89 86.84
CA ARG A 97 -39.04 31.25 86.51
C ARG A 97 -39.93 31.30 87.76
N PHE A 98 -39.75 30.35 88.67
CA PHE A 98 -40.51 30.26 89.91
C PHE A 98 -40.27 31.46 90.84
N LEU A 99 -39.00 31.82 91.09
CA LEU A 99 -38.64 32.97 91.93
C LEU A 99 -39.13 34.29 91.32
N ASN A 100 -38.96 34.47 90.01
CA ASN A 100 -39.47 35.66 89.31
C ASN A 100 -41.01 35.77 89.41
N ARG A 101 -41.75 34.65 89.39
CA ARG A 101 -43.22 34.65 89.57
C ARG A 101 -43.64 35.01 90.99
N ILE A 102 -42.84 34.65 92.00
CA ILE A 102 -43.05 35.00 93.41
C ILE A 102 -42.66 36.47 93.68
N GLY A 103 -41.99 37.13 92.73
CA GLY A 103 -41.57 38.53 92.84
C GLY A 103 -40.13 38.72 93.31
N ILE A 104 -39.33 37.64 93.35
CA ILE A 104 -37.91 37.69 93.73
C ILE A 104 -37.08 37.73 92.44
N PRO A 105 -36.42 38.86 92.10
CA PRO A 105 -35.58 38.93 90.93
C PRO A 105 -34.32 38.08 91.14
N VAL A 106 -34.05 37.19 90.18
CA VAL A 106 -32.86 36.34 90.19
C VAL A 106 -31.75 36.98 89.35
N PRO A 107 -30.58 37.31 89.93
CA PRO A 107 -29.42 37.81 89.19
C PRO A 107 -28.92 36.86 88.10
N ASP A 108 -28.14 37.38 87.15
CA ASP A 108 -27.50 36.57 86.12
C ASP A 108 -26.48 35.58 86.73
N PRO A 109 -26.21 34.44 86.06
CA PRO A 109 -25.26 33.45 86.54
C PRO A 109 -23.88 34.08 86.77
N ILE A 110 -23.26 33.77 87.90
CA ILE A 110 -21.89 34.16 88.21
C ILE A 110 -20.94 33.12 87.58
N ASP A 111 -19.71 33.48 87.26
CA ASP A 111 -18.73 32.48 86.82
C ASP A 111 -18.13 31.74 88.03
N ILE A 112 -18.03 30.42 87.92
CA ILE A 112 -17.35 29.61 88.94
C ILE A 112 -15.84 29.89 88.78
N PRO A 113 -15.11 30.21 89.87
CA PRO A 113 -13.66 30.38 89.77
C PRO A 113 -13.03 29.09 89.26
N THR A 114 -12.00 29.22 88.43
CA THR A 114 -11.36 28.03 87.84
C THR A 114 -10.40 27.42 88.85
N ASP A 115 -10.50 26.09 89.03
CA ASP A 115 -9.61 25.35 89.91
C ASP A 115 -8.22 25.23 89.26
N PRO A 116 -7.13 25.66 89.93
CA PRO A 116 -5.75 25.51 89.44
C PRO A 116 -5.43 24.06 89.01
N TYR A 117 -6.07 23.07 89.62
CA TYR A 117 -5.91 21.66 89.30
C TYR A 117 -6.51 21.30 87.93
N ILE A 118 -7.69 21.83 87.58
CA ILE A 118 -8.40 21.47 86.35
C ILE A 118 -7.75 22.11 85.12
N GLU A 119 -7.27 23.35 85.24
CA GLU A 119 -6.57 24.03 84.14
C GLU A 119 -5.31 23.29 83.70
N ARG A 120 -4.51 22.81 84.65
CA ARG A 120 -3.29 22.06 84.34
C ARG A 120 -3.56 20.72 83.66
N ARG A 121 -4.75 20.14 83.86
CA ARG A 121 -5.13 18.84 83.30
C ARG A 121 -5.83 18.93 81.93
N LYS A 122 -6.06 20.13 81.40
CA LYS A 122 -6.52 20.33 80.02
C LYS A 122 -5.37 20.04 79.05
N THR A 123 -5.04 18.76 78.88
CA THR A 123 -4.18 18.29 77.78
C THR A 123 -5.05 17.86 76.59
N GLU A 124 -4.57 18.13 75.37
CA GLU A 124 -5.25 17.71 74.14
C GLU A 124 -5.30 16.18 74.05
N ILE A 125 -6.51 15.61 73.98
CA ILE A 125 -6.70 14.16 73.82
C ILE A 125 -6.74 13.86 72.32
N PHE A 126 -5.67 13.29 71.78
CA PHE A 126 -5.65 12.80 70.40
C PHE A 126 -6.41 11.47 70.27
N PRO A 127 -7.22 11.27 69.22
CA PRO A 127 -7.87 9.99 68.97
C PRO A 127 -6.82 8.91 68.69
N LYS A 128 -6.98 7.72 69.32
CA LYS A 128 -6.05 6.59 69.15
C LYS A 128 -5.94 6.04 67.72
N LYS A 129 -6.88 6.39 66.82
CA LYS A 129 -6.85 6.02 65.40
C LYS A 129 -7.28 7.20 64.52
N PRO A 130 -6.51 7.53 63.47
CA PRO A 130 -6.90 8.56 62.51
C PRO A 130 -8.05 8.06 61.62
N ASN A 131 -9.13 8.84 61.50
CA ASN A 131 -10.26 8.57 60.61
C ASN A 131 -9.92 8.95 59.16
N ARG A 132 -9.02 8.23 58.50
CA ARG A 132 -8.71 8.40 57.07
C ARG A 132 -9.29 7.24 56.26
N LYS A 133 -10.31 7.51 55.43
CA LYS A 133 -10.81 6.57 54.42
C LYS A 133 -10.18 6.93 53.07
N ILE A 134 -9.31 6.07 52.56
CA ILE A 134 -8.68 6.24 51.24
C ILE A 134 -9.54 5.49 50.22
N ASP A 135 -10.13 6.19 49.27
CA ASP A 135 -10.93 5.60 48.19
C ASP A 135 -10.04 5.08 47.05
N SER A 136 -9.36 3.95 47.30
CA SER A 136 -8.55 3.26 46.30
C SER A 136 -9.42 2.56 45.24
N LEU A 137 -10.55 2.00 45.67
CA LEU A 137 -11.42 1.18 44.82
C LEU A 137 -12.15 1.99 43.75
N GLY A 138 -12.61 3.21 44.06
CA GLY A 138 -13.33 4.05 43.10
C GLY A 138 -12.48 4.40 41.87
N LYS A 139 -11.20 4.69 42.07
CA LYS A 139 -10.27 4.99 40.97
C LYS A 139 -9.98 3.74 40.13
N PHE A 140 -9.76 2.60 40.77
CA PHE A 140 -9.58 1.32 40.10
C PHE A 140 -10.77 0.97 39.20
N LEU A 141 -12.01 1.03 39.71
CA LEU A 141 -13.21 0.68 38.93
C LEU A 141 -13.43 1.60 37.71
N LYS A 142 -13.06 2.87 37.80
CA LYS A 142 -13.25 3.84 36.70
C LYS A 142 -12.25 3.66 35.55
N PHE A 143 -11.03 3.27 35.89
CA PHE A 143 -9.89 3.21 34.98
C PHE A 143 -9.31 1.81 34.80
N ASP A 144 -10.04 0.77 35.21
CA ASP A 144 -9.62 -0.62 35.03
C ASP A 144 -9.28 -0.89 33.57
N ARG A 145 -8.14 -1.57 33.34
CA ARG A 145 -7.56 -1.89 32.02
C ARG A 145 -7.27 -0.70 31.09
N LYS A 146 -7.36 0.55 31.56
CA LYS A 146 -6.96 1.72 30.77
C LYS A 146 -5.50 2.05 31.04
N ILE A 147 -4.67 1.83 30.02
CA ILE A 147 -3.22 2.03 30.08
C ILE A 147 -2.86 3.03 29.00
N LEU A 148 -2.06 4.04 29.36
CA LEU A 148 -1.48 4.95 28.40
C LEU A 148 -0.11 4.42 27.97
N ARG A 149 0.06 4.10 26.69
CA ARG A 149 1.31 3.63 26.11
C ARG A 149 2.03 4.75 25.35
N PHE A 150 3.31 4.94 25.66
CA PHE A 150 4.20 5.91 25.05
C PHE A 150 5.42 5.19 24.47
N TYR A 151 5.97 5.73 23.41
CA TYR A 151 7.25 5.33 22.84
C TYR A 151 8.29 6.38 23.17
N GLY A 152 9.48 5.94 23.52
CA GLY A 152 10.58 6.83 23.83
C GLY A 152 11.92 6.16 23.67
N TYR A 153 12.98 6.92 23.89
CA TYR A 153 14.33 6.38 23.91
C TYR A 153 15.11 6.92 25.09
N TRP A 154 16.12 6.16 25.51
CA TRP A 154 17.15 6.60 26.42
C TRP A 154 18.48 6.59 25.68
N ASP A 155 19.10 7.77 25.60
CA ASP A 155 20.42 7.93 25.01
C ASP A 155 21.49 7.64 26.07
N ASP A 156 22.22 6.54 25.91
CA ASP A 156 23.37 6.17 26.73
C ASP A 156 24.71 6.39 25.99
N THR A 157 24.72 7.03 24.82
CA THR A 157 25.93 7.15 23.96
C THR A 157 27.12 7.87 24.60
N GLU A 158 26.91 8.60 25.71
CA GLU A 158 27.99 9.20 26.50
C GLU A 158 28.85 8.15 27.24
N SER A 159 28.31 6.95 27.47
CA SER A 159 29.02 5.82 28.09
C SER A 159 29.94 5.11 27.08
N GLU A 160 31.08 4.56 27.52
CA GLU A 160 32.10 3.93 26.65
C GLU A 160 31.58 2.77 25.76
N HIS A 161 30.50 2.11 26.19
CA HIS A 161 29.79 1.06 25.46
C HIS A 161 28.29 1.37 25.32
N GLY A 162 27.97 2.65 25.41
CA GLY A 162 26.63 3.18 25.41
C GLY A 162 25.93 3.05 24.08
N VAL A 163 24.64 2.81 24.11
CA VAL A 163 23.80 2.68 22.92
C VAL A 163 22.46 3.35 23.20
N ILE A 164 21.76 3.75 22.15
CA ILE A 164 20.41 4.27 22.29
C ILE A 164 19.45 3.11 22.55
N HIS A 165 18.82 3.12 23.73
CA HIS A 165 17.82 2.14 24.14
C HIS A 165 16.42 2.58 23.71
N ASP A 166 15.71 1.73 22.98
CA ASP A 166 14.31 1.96 22.62
C ASP A 166 13.39 1.45 23.72
N LEU A 167 12.53 2.33 24.23
CA LEU A 167 11.72 2.09 25.41
C LEU A 167 10.24 2.24 25.11
N GLU A 168 9.44 1.30 25.60
CA GLU A 168 7.99 1.38 25.68
C GLU A 168 7.57 1.70 27.12
N ILE A 169 6.85 2.79 27.32
CA ILE A 169 6.43 3.27 28.64
C ILE A 169 4.93 3.05 28.78
N HIS A 170 4.51 2.34 29.82
CA HIS A 170 3.10 2.11 30.15
C HIS A 170 2.72 2.85 31.43
N TYR A 171 1.76 3.77 31.36
CA TYR A 171 1.18 4.47 32.50
C TYR A 171 -0.21 3.91 32.82
N TYR A 172 -0.38 3.37 34.02
CA TYR A 172 -1.63 2.75 34.47
C TYR A 172 -2.51 3.79 35.18
N LEU A 173 -3.63 4.15 34.56
CA LEU A 173 -4.55 5.17 35.09
C LEU A 173 -5.26 4.76 36.39
N ALA A 174 -5.37 3.46 36.67
CA ALA A 174 -5.96 2.95 37.91
C ALA A 174 -5.17 3.39 39.16
N ASP A 175 -3.82 3.30 39.10
CA ASP A 175 -2.97 3.45 40.28
C ASP A 175 -1.88 4.53 40.14
N ASP A 176 -1.82 5.24 39.00
CA ASP A 176 -0.74 6.18 38.64
C ASP A 176 0.66 5.56 38.69
N THR A 177 0.78 4.31 38.23
CA THR A 177 2.06 3.58 38.19
C THR A 177 2.59 3.52 36.77
N ILE A 178 3.92 3.48 36.63
CA ILE A 178 4.63 3.41 35.35
C ILE A 178 5.42 2.12 35.28
N GLU A 179 5.37 1.45 34.14
CA GLU A 179 6.17 0.29 33.77
C GLU A 179 6.92 0.61 32.48
N ILE A 180 8.22 0.29 32.41
CA ILE A 180 9.04 0.57 31.23
C ILE A 180 9.61 -0.74 30.70
N LYS A 181 9.42 -0.98 29.42
CA LYS A 181 9.96 -2.13 28.69
C LYS A 181 10.99 -1.65 27.68
N GLU A 182 12.05 -2.43 27.50
CA GLU A 182 13.05 -2.19 26.48
C GLU A 182 12.76 -3.07 25.27
N HIS A 183 12.74 -2.46 24.08
CA HIS A 183 12.64 -3.18 22.82
C HIS A 183 14.03 -3.62 22.36
N VAL A 184 14.39 -4.87 22.65
CA VAL A 184 15.67 -5.46 22.28
C VAL A 184 15.55 -6.12 20.89
N PRO A 185 16.24 -5.63 19.85
CA PRO A 185 16.18 -6.25 18.52
C PRO A 185 16.84 -7.64 18.51
N PRO A 186 16.40 -8.54 17.61
CA PRO A 186 17.00 -9.85 17.48
C PRO A 186 18.48 -9.74 17.09
N ASN A 187 19.32 -10.65 17.60
CA ASN A 187 20.77 -10.67 17.41
C ASN A 187 21.53 -9.43 17.94
N SER A 188 20.97 -8.70 18.92
CA SER A 188 21.66 -7.57 19.57
C SER A 188 22.78 -7.98 20.54
N GLY A 189 22.85 -9.26 20.92
CA GLY A 189 23.84 -9.77 21.89
C GLY A 189 23.57 -9.37 23.35
N ARG A 190 22.42 -8.77 23.65
CA ARG A 190 22.00 -8.43 25.02
C ARG A 190 21.18 -9.55 25.64
N ASP A 191 21.58 -9.98 26.84
CA ASP A 191 20.89 -11.01 27.64
C ASP A 191 19.90 -10.40 28.67
N THR A 192 19.76 -9.08 28.69
CA THR A 192 18.79 -8.41 29.56
C THR A 192 17.38 -8.65 29.05
N GLY A 193 16.49 -9.09 29.94
CA GLY A 193 15.07 -9.27 29.60
C GLY A 193 14.40 -7.97 29.15
N PHE A 194 13.23 -8.10 28.52
CA PHE A 194 12.44 -6.98 27.98
C PHE A 194 11.98 -5.94 29.02
N MET A 195 12.17 -6.18 30.32
CA MET A 195 11.69 -5.31 31.39
C MET A 195 12.82 -4.39 31.86
N PHE A 196 12.69 -3.09 31.57
CA PHE A 196 13.63 -2.07 32.00
C PHE A 196 13.30 -1.55 33.41
N LEU A 197 12.01 -1.34 33.70
CA LEU A 197 11.51 -0.92 35.02
C LEU A 197 10.21 -1.66 35.35
N ARG A 198 10.18 -2.32 36.52
CA ARG A 198 8.97 -2.94 37.06
C ARG A 198 7.94 -1.89 37.45
N ARG A 199 6.65 -2.19 37.26
CA ARG A 199 5.52 -1.32 37.61
C ARG A 199 5.66 -0.72 39.00
N MET A 200 5.82 0.60 39.08
CA MET A 200 5.89 1.36 40.33
C MET A 200 5.57 2.83 40.11
N LYS A 201 5.36 3.61 41.18
CA LYS A 201 5.24 5.07 41.07
C LYS A 201 6.62 5.70 40.95
N ILE A 202 6.85 6.48 39.91
CA ILE A 202 8.15 7.12 39.68
C ILE A 202 8.14 8.51 40.33
N PRO A 203 9.06 8.79 41.28
CA PRO A 203 9.19 10.12 41.86
C PRO A 203 9.87 11.07 40.87
N LYS A 204 9.40 12.33 40.80
CA LYS A 204 10.04 13.38 39.98
C LYS A 204 11.46 13.68 40.47
N PHE A 205 11.63 13.72 41.78
CA PHE A 205 12.90 13.94 42.45
C PHE A 205 13.27 12.71 43.27
N PHE A 206 14.36 12.04 42.88
CA PHE A 206 14.87 10.92 43.64
C PHE A 206 15.80 11.43 44.76
N SER A 207 15.43 11.18 46.01
CA SER A 207 16.23 11.56 47.18
C SER A 207 16.92 10.35 47.81
N ARG A 208 16.14 9.37 48.27
CA ARG A 208 16.64 8.14 48.91
C ARG A 208 15.69 6.95 48.68
N ILE A 209 16.27 5.75 48.71
CA ILE A 209 15.54 4.48 48.72
C ILE A 209 14.68 4.43 50.00
N GLU A 210 13.43 4.02 49.86
CA GLU A 210 12.49 3.97 50.98
C GLU A 210 12.75 2.76 51.88
N PRO A 211 12.60 2.92 53.21
CA PRO A 211 12.58 1.78 54.11
C PRO A 211 11.34 0.91 53.83
N ILE A 212 11.47 -0.38 54.13
CA ILE A 212 10.38 -1.35 54.02
C ILE A 212 9.20 -0.87 54.88
N GLY A 213 8.00 -0.78 54.29
CA GLY A 213 6.78 -0.31 54.96
C GLY A 213 6.46 1.18 54.77
N ALA A 214 7.25 1.94 53.99
CA ALA A 214 6.96 3.36 53.74
C ALA A 214 5.66 3.62 52.94
N GLU A 215 5.20 2.63 52.17
CA GLU A 215 3.94 2.72 51.43
C GLU A 215 2.70 2.43 52.29
N ASP A 216 2.87 1.98 53.53
CA ASP A 216 1.74 1.67 54.40
C ASP A 216 0.93 2.94 54.73
N PRO A 217 -0.41 2.84 54.78
CA PRO A 217 -1.27 4.00 54.99
C PRO A 217 -1.12 4.63 56.37
N PHE A 218 -0.51 3.91 57.32
CA PHE A 218 -0.34 4.34 58.70
C PHE A 218 1.13 4.24 59.12
N THR A 219 1.68 5.35 59.60
CA THR A 219 2.98 5.34 60.26
C THR A 219 2.86 4.66 61.62
N MET A 220 3.70 3.67 61.89
CA MET A 220 3.73 2.96 63.16
C MET A 220 4.85 3.51 64.03
N LEU A 221 4.51 3.99 65.23
CA LEU A 221 5.48 4.43 66.22
C LEU A 221 5.90 3.25 67.09
N ASN A 222 7.21 3.08 67.28
CA ASN A 222 7.75 2.14 68.23
C ASN A 222 7.68 2.76 69.64
N VAL A 223 6.59 2.47 70.38
CA VAL A 223 6.45 2.92 71.76
C VAL A 223 7.08 1.87 72.66
N LEU A 224 8.31 2.14 73.10
CA LEU A 224 8.98 1.33 74.13
C LEU A 224 8.27 1.56 75.46
N GLY A 225 7.77 0.48 76.08
CA GLY A 225 7.45 0.52 77.51
C GLY A 225 8.74 0.58 78.32
N GLU A 226 8.69 1.07 79.56
CA GLU A 226 9.84 1.15 80.49
C GLU A 226 10.56 -0.20 80.68
N ASN A 227 9.89 -1.32 80.36
CA ASN A 227 10.45 -2.66 80.38
C ASN A 227 10.61 -3.23 78.95
N ASN A 228 11.83 -3.64 78.61
CA ASN A 228 12.22 -4.26 77.32
C ASN A 228 11.41 -5.51 76.90
N SER A 229 10.54 -6.04 77.77
CA SER A 229 9.74 -7.22 77.52
C SER A 229 8.37 -6.95 76.88
N LYS A 230 7.95 -5.68 76.75
CA LYS A 230 6.66 -5.30 76.17
C LYS A 230 6.80 -4.06 75.28
N SER A 231 7.34 -4.23 74.07
CA SER A 231 7.23 -3.23 72.99
C SER A 231 5.84 -3.32 72.36
N TYR A 232 5.10 -2.22 72.34
CA TYR A 232 3.82 -2.13 71.63
C TYR A 232 3.95 -1.15 70.47
N TYR A 233 3.48 -1.56 69.31
CA TYR A 233 3.38 -0.67 68.15
C TYR A 233 2.05 0.08 68.20
N VAL A 234 2.10 1.40 68.07
CA VAL A 234 0.91 2.25 68.04
C VAL A 234 0.90 3.04 66.74
N VAL A 235 -0.27 3.18 66.13
CA VAL A 235 -0.44 4.04 64.94
C VAL A 235 -0.20 5.49 65.35
N ASP A 236 0.72 6.17 64.65
CA ASP A 236 0.96 7.59 64.83
C ASP A 236 -0.24 8.40 64.30
N PRO A 237 -1.01 9.09 65.17
CA PRO A 237 -2.15 9.91 64.74
C PRO A 237 -1.73 11.16 63.97
N LEU A 238 -0.49 11.65 64.17
CA LEU A 238 0.04 12.88 63.59
C LEU A 238 0.76 12.66 62.27
N ASP A 239 1.04 11.40 61.90
CA ASP A 239 1.76 11.00 60.68
C ASP A 239 3.12 11.72 60.56
N THR A 240 3.78 11.92 61.71
CA THR A 240 5.05 12.63 61.87
C THR A 240 6.19 11.80 61.30
N GLY A 241 6.40 11.91 59.99
CA GLY A 241 7.42 11.17 59.25
C GLY A 241 7.11 10.99 57.77
N ARG A 242 5.88 11.25 57.34
CA ARG A 242 5.49 11.14 55.93
C ARG A 242 6.04 12.30 55.10
N LEU A 243 7.02 11.98 54.26
CA LEU A 243 7.55 12.92 53.28
C LEU A 243 6.56 13.05 52.11
N SER A 244 6.02 14.25 51.87
CA SER A 244 5.23 14.52 50.66
C SER A 244 6.16 14.49 49.45
N ARG A 245 5.95 13.52 48.55
CA ARG A 245 6.73 13.35 47.32
C ARG A 245 5.85 13.57 46.10
N ASP A 246 6.41 14.24 45.10
CA ASP A 246 5.76 14.45 43.81
C ASP A 246 6.10 13.30 42.87
N TYR A 247 5.06 12.62 42.40
CA TYR A 247 5.16 11.55 41.40
C TYR A 247 4.76 12.08 40.02
N TYR A 248 5.27 11.45 38.96
CA TYR A 248 4.83 11.75 37.60
C TYR A 248 3.35 11.39 37.44
N LYS A 249 2.60 12.33 36.87
CA LYS A 249 1.20 12.14 36.48
C LYS A 249 1.10 12.11 34.97
N ASP A 250 -0.07 11.74 34.47
CA ASP A 250 -0.40 11.77 33.05
C ASP A 250 -0.24 13.17 32.43
N ASN A 251 -0.47 14.26 33.17
CA ASN A 251 -0.19 15.63 32.69
C ASN A 251 1.28 15.88 32.30
N ASP A 252 2.22 15.17 32.93
CA ASP A 252 3.66 15.41 32.73
C ASP A 252 4.23 14.66 31.52
N LEU A 253 3.44 13.74 30.94
CA LEU A 253 3.84 12.84 29.85
C LEU A 253 3.33 13.39 28.52
N ILE A 254 4.12 14.26 27.90
CA ILE A 254 3.83 14.87 26.58
C ILE A 254 4.95 14.48 25.61
N ILE A 255 4.67 14.47 24.31
CA ILE A 255 5.69 14.26 23.27
C ILE A 255 6.81 15.31 23.44
N GLY A 256 8.06 14.85 23.45
CA GLY A 256 9.25 15.67 23.70
C GLY A 256 9.59 15.90 25.17
N ALA A 257 8.73 15.49 26.12
CA ALA A 257 9.02 15.58 27.54
C ALA A 257 10.16 14.62 27.94
N GLN A 258 11.01 15.07 28.87
CA GLN A 258 12.10 14.29 29.43
C GLN A 258 11.73 13.79 30.83
N ILE A 259 11.61 12.48 31.00
CA ILE A 259 11.31 11.84 32.28
C ILE A 259 12.62 11.40 32.91
N SER A 260 12.87 11.84 34.14
CA SER A 260 13.99 11.34 34.94
C SER A 260 13.59 10.06 35.67
N VAL A 261 14.04 8.91 35.17
CA VAL A 261 13.83 7.58 35.75
C VAL A 261 15.08 7.19 36.55
N PHE A 262 15.08 7.46 37.85
CA PHE A 262 16.21 7.18 38.75
C PHE A 262 17.57 7.70 38.25
N GLY A 263 17.57 8.88 37.62
CA GLY A 263 18.78 9.52 37.07
C GLY A 263 18.99 9.32 35.56
N ARG A 264 18.24 8.42 34.92
CA ARG A 264 18.26 8.24 33.45
C ARG A 264 17.22 9.15 32.79
N LYS A 265 17.62 9.90 31.77
CA LYS A 265 16.73 10.80 31.03
C LYS A 265 16.09 10.06 29.87
N VAL A 266 14.81 9.74 29.99
CA VAL A 266 14.01 9.09 28.94
C VAL A 266 13.22 10.16 28.20
N VAL A 267 13.36 10.21 26.87
CA VAL A 267 12.65 11.16 26.02
C VAL A 267 11.46 10.47 25.37
N ILE A 268 10.25 11.04 25.51
CA ILE A 268 9.06 10.53 24.82
C ILE A 268 9.05 11.04 23.37
N THR A 269 8.90 10.14 22.41
CA THR A 269 8.87 10.46 20.97
C THR A 269 7.49 10.33 20.35
N ASP A 270 6.72 9.30 20.72
CA ASP A 270 5.40 9.03 20.12
C ASP A 270 4.42 8.45 21.16
N LEU A 271 3.15 8.46 20.79
CA LEU A 271 1.99 8.10 21.58
C LEU A 271 1.17 7.03 20.85
N ASP A 272 0.61 6.09 21.61
CA ASP A 272 -0.32 5.11 21.07
C ASP A 272 -1.70 5.72 20.72
N ASP A 273 -2.45 5.11 19.81
CA ASP A 273 -3.73 5.66 19.33
C ASP A 273 -4.76 5.86 20.45
N PHE A 274 -4.78 4.95 21.43
CA PHE A 274 -5.61 5.10 22.62
C PHE A 274 -5.22 6.33 23.45
N THR A 275 -3.92 6.58 23.59
CA THR A 275 -3.42 7.74 24.33
C THR A 275 -3.72 9.04 23.63
N LYS A 276 -3.54 9.13 22.31
CA LYS A 276 -3.91 10.29 21.50
C LYS A 276 -5.37 10.68 21.73
N LYS A 277 -6.28 9.69 21.69
CA LYS A 277 -7.71 9.90 22.00
C LYS A 277 -7.95 10.35 23.44
N TYR A 278 -7.26 9.76 24.41
CA TYR A 278 -7.38 10.14 25.82
C TYR A 278 -6.94 11.60 26.06
N TYR A 279 -5.80 12.01 25.50
CA TYR A 279 -5.28 13.38 25.66
C TYR A 279 -6.15 14.41 24.95
N SER A 280 -6.67 14.10 23.75
CA SER A 280 -7.62 14.97 23.05
C SER A 280 -8.93 15.13 23.87
N GLN A 281 -9.47 14.05 24.44
CA GLN A 281 -10.70 14.12 25.25
C GLN A 281 -10.52 14.83 26.60
N LYS A 282 -9.39 14.63 27.29
CA LYS A 282 -9.17 15.16 28.64
C LYS A 282 -8.55 16.55 28.66
N TYR A 283 -7.61 16.83 27.74
CA TYR A 283 -6.83 18.07 27.70
C TYR A 283 -7.07 18.92 26.44
N GLY A 284 -7.77 18.41 25.43
CA GLY A 284 -8.00 19.13 24.17
C GLY A 284 -6.73 19.27 23.31
N LEU A 285 -5.78 18.34 23.44
CA LEU A 285 -4.56 18.31 22.63
C LEU A 285 -4.81 17.55 21.33
N ASP A 286 -4.57 18.19 20.20
CA ASP A 286 -4.72 17.60 18.85
C ASP A 286 -3.41 17.56 18.06
N ASP A 287 -2.33 18.18 18.57
CA ASP A 287 -1.01 18.13 17.95
C ASP A 287 -0.19 16.96 18.51
N PHE A 288 -0.03 15.93 17.69
CA PHE A 288 0.68 14.69 18.03
C PHE A 288 1.78 14.36 17.02
N THR A 289 2.47 15.37 16.48
CA THR A 289 3.61 15.11 15.58
C THR A 289 4.68 14.30 16.29
N PRO A 290 5.01 13.07 15.83
CA PRO A 290 6.06 12.27 16.44
C PRO A 290 7.40 12.99 16.33
N LEU A 291 8.16 13.01 17.43
CA LEU A 291 9.50 13.57 17.42
C LEU A 291 10.43 12.60 16.67
N GLU A 292 11.12 13.09 15.64
CA GLU A 292 12.16 12.29 14.98
C GLU A 292 13.20 11.87 16.01
N ARG A 293 13.39 10.56 16.14
CA ARG A 293 14.45 10.00 16.98
C ARG A 293 15.78 10.61 16.54
N ALA A 294 16.66 10.87 17.51
CA ALA A 294 18.08 11.05 17.24
C ALA A 294 18.63 9.72 16.73
N ASP A 295 18.33 9.38 15.48
CA ASP A 295 18.83 8.16 14.88
C ASP A 295 20.34 8.30 14.71
N VAL A 296 20.96 7.17 15.03
CA VAL A 296 22.12 6.47 14.44
C VAL A 296 22.19 6.60 12.89
N LYS A 297 21.88 7.75 12.31
CA LYS A 297 22.23 8.11 10.94
C LYS A 297 23.72 8.39 10.81
N LYS A 298 24.45 8.58 11.91
CA LYS A 298 25.91 8.71 11.88
C LYS A 298 26.64 7.38 11.60
N ASP A 299 26.07 6.22 11.95
CA ASP A 299 26.78 4.94 11.73
C ASP A 299 26.33 4.17 10.48
N LYS A 300 25.22 4.56 9.84
CA LYS A 300 24.90 4.08 8.48
C LYS A 300 25.62 4.86 7.37
N THR A 301 26.38 5.89 7.73
CA THR A 301 27.41 6.53 6.91
C THR A 301 28.76 6.06 7.43
N THR A 302 29.37 4.97 6.96
CA THR A 302 29.96 4.85 5.62
C THR A 302 30.31 3.38 5.35
N CYS A 303 29.33 2.51 5.17
CA CYS A 303 29.55 1.39 4.27
C CYS A 303 29.37 1.96 2.87
N TYR A 304 30.42 2.54 2.28
CA TYR A 304 30.43 2.79 0.85
C TYR A 304 30.21 1.42 0.21
N SER A 305 28.99 1.11 -0.20
CA SER A 305 28.74 0.03 -1.12
C SER A 305 29.44 0.44 -2.40
N VAL A 306 30.71 0.03 -2.54
CA VAL A 306 31.48 0.27 -3.75
C VAL A 306 30.67 -0.37 -4.87
N GLU A 307 30.09 0.47 -5.73
CA GLU A 307 29.38 -0.02 -6.89
C GLU A 307 30.37 -0.85 -7.71
N LYS A 308 30.08 -2.13 -7.88
CA LYS A 308 30.95 -3.02 -8.64
C LYS A 308 30.86 -2.62 -10.11
N ILE A 309 31.90 -1.95 -10.61
CA ILE A 309 32.01 -1.58 -12.02
C ILE A 309 32.47 -2.81 -12.80
N ILE A 310 31.70 -3.19 -13.82
CA ILE A 310 32.09 -4.27 -14.74
C ILE A 310 33.27 -3.76 -15.58
N PRO A 311 34.39 -4.52 -15.67
CA PRO A 311 35.52 -4.12 -16.47
C PRO A 311 35.16 -4.07 -17.97
N PRO A 312 35.88 -3.26 -18.77
CA PRO A 312 35.66 -3.23 -20.21
C PRO A 312 35.95 -4.60 -20.83
N TYR A 313 35.17 -4.94 -21.86
CA TYR A 313 35.33 -6.20 -22.58
C TYR A 313 36.72 -6.30 -23.23
N ASN A 314 37.38 -7.46 -23.12
CA ASN A 314 38.76 -7.69 -23.55
C ASN A 314 38.91 -8.04 -25.05
N GLY A 315 37.81 -8.27 -25.78
CA GLY A 315 37.83 -8.62 -27.21
C GLY A 315 37.96 -10.11 -27.54
N PHE A 316 38.04 -10.99 -26.53
CA PHE A 316 38.11 -12.45 -26.74
C PHE A 316 36.75 -13.11 -26.49
N GLY A 317 36.44 -14.17 -27.24
CA GLY A 317 35.17 -14.90 -27.09
C GLY A 317 33.94 -14.06 -27.45
N SER A 318 32.80 -14.35 -26.83
CA SER A 318 31.61 -13.49 -26.92
C SER A 318 31.51 -12.56 -25.72
N TYR A 319 30.80 -11.44 -25.85
CA TYR A 319 30.59 -10.50 -24.74
C TYR A 319 29.90 -11.18 -23.55
N ASP A 320 28.83 -11.93 -23.81
CA ASP A 320 28.04 -12.58 -22.75
C ASP A 320 28.85 -13.69 -22.03
N ASP A 321 29.72 -14.40 -22.76
CA ASP A 321 30.62 -15.41 -22.19
C ASP A 321 31.72 -14.78 -21.31
N SER A 322 32.35 -13.70 -21.78
CA SER A 322 33.39 -12.99 -21.01
C SER A 322 32.85 -12.27 -19.78
N LEU A 323 31.62 -11.79 -19.85
CA LEU A 323 30.92 -11.15 -18.73
C LEU A 323 30.66 -12.15 -17.59
N GLY A 324 30.40 -13.42 -17.89
CA GLY A 324 30.28 -14.48 -16.88
C GLY A 324 31.51 -14.60 -15.98
N ASN A 325 32.71 -14.47 -16.55
CA ASN A 325 33.99 -14.52 -15.83
C ASN A 325 34.15 -13.38 -14.80
N CYS A 326 33.43 -12.27 -14.98
CA CYS A 326 33.50 -11.13 -14.05
C CYS A 326 32.62 -11.35 -12.81
N PHE A 327 31.65 -12.26 -12.86
CA PHE A 327 30.70 -12.48 -11.77
C PHE A 327 31.05 -13.68 -10.89
N THR A 328 31.52 -14.78 -11.48
CA THR A 328 31.81 -16.03 -10.76
C THR A 328 33.20 -16.54 -11.10
N VAL A 329 33.88 -17.12 -10.09
CA VAL A 329 35.20 -17.74 -10.26
C VAL A 329 35.13 -18.92 -11.22
N THR A 330 34.07 -19.71 -11.12
CA THR A 330 33.76 -20.78 -12.07
C THR A 330 32.92 -20.21 -13.21
N PRO A 331 33.42 -20.24 -14.46
CA PRO A 331 32.67 -19.72 -15.59
C PRO A 331 31.41 -20.56 -15.81
N GLN A 332 30.27 -19.89 -15.96
CA GLN A 332 29.02 -20.52 -16.36
C GLN A 332 28.70 -20.15 -17.80
N ALA A 333 28.23 -21.13 -18.57
CA ALA A 333 27.81 -20.87 -19.95
C ALA A 333 26.67 -19.83 -19.98
N PRO A 334 26.70 -18.88 -20.92
CA PRO A 334 25.65 -17.88 -21.04
C PRO A 334 24.30 -18.55 -21.35
N LYS A 335 23.25 -18.10 -20.67
CA LYS A 335 21.90 -18.63 -20.87
C LYS A 335 21.29 -18.03 -22.14
N VAL A 336 20.79 -18.88 -23.03
CA VAL A 336 20.04 -18.48 -24.22
C VAL A 336 18.59 -18.20 -23.83
N ASP A 337 17.93 -17.28 -24.53
CA ASP A 337 16.49 -17.04 -24.37
C ASP A 337 15.68 -18.21 -24.94
N PHE A 338 15.50 -19.24 -24.11
CA PHE A 338 14.76 -20.46 -24.47
C PHE A 338 13.30 -20.21 -24.78
N VAL A 339 12.69 -19.19 -24.16
CA VAL A 339 11.27 -18.85 -24.39
C VAL A 339 11.11 -18.34 -25.82
N LYS A 340 11.95 -17.39 -26.22
CA LYS A 340 11.98 -16.89 -27.59
C LYS A 340 12.31 -17.98 -28.61
N PHE A 341 13.28 -18.84 -28.30
CA PHE A 341 13.62 -19.99 -29.13
C PHE A 341 12.39 -20.89 -29.37
N TYR A 342 11.66 -21.26 -28.31
CA TYR A 342 10.52 -22.18 -28.41
C TYR A 342 9.37 -21.64 -29.26
N TYR A 343 9.01 -20.36 -29.09
CA TYR A 343 7.91 -19.75 -29.86
C TYR A 343 8.21 -19.61 -31.35
N HIS A 344 9.48 -19.39 -31.71
CA HIS A 344 9.90 -19.16 -33.08
C HIS A 344 10.69 -20.33 -33.67
N ASP A 345 10.64 -21.49 -33.02
CA ASP A 345 11.24 -22.71 -33.55
C ASP A 345 10.51 -23.18 -34.81
N LYS A 346 11.15 -24.06 -35.55
CA LYS A 346 10.59 -24.63 -36.78
C LYS A 346 9.59 -25.71 -36.44
N GLN A 347 8.35 -25.55 -36.89
CA GLN A 347 7.32 -26.59 -36.81
C GLN A 347 7.12 -27.18 -38.21
N GLY A 348 7.76 -28.32 -38.48
CA GLY A 348 7.71 -28.97 -39.80
C GLY A 348 8.37 -28.11 -40.89
N PHE A 349 7.58 -27.71 -41.89
CA PHE A 349 8.04 -26.85 -43.00
C PHE A 349 7.88 -25.35 -42.71
N ASP A 350 7.16 -24.97 -41.65
CA ASP A 350 6.96 -23.58 -41.27
C ASP A 350 8.14 -23.08 -40.44
N SER A 351 8.84 -22.08 -40.98
CA SER A 351 9.98 -21.44 -40.35
C SER A 351 9.73 -19.95 -40.16
N HIS A 352 9.83 -19.49 -38.91
CA HIS A 352 9.67 -18.10 -38.51
C HIS A 352 10.89 -17.26 -38.92
N VAL A 353 11.05 -17.04 -40.22
CA VAL A 353 12.20 -16.34 -40.81
C VAL A 353 11.69 -15.21 -41.71
N LEU A 354 12.06 -13.98 -41.39
CA LEU A 354 11.75 -12.82 -42.21
C LEU A 354 12.77 -12.76 -43.36
N ARG A 355 12.28 -12.75 -44.60
CA ARG A 355 13.13 -12.72 -45.79
C ARG A 355 12.91 -11.39 -46.51
N PHE A 356 14.01 -10.70 -46.77
CA PHE A 356 14.03 -9.43 -47.47
C PHE A 356 14.91 -9.55 -48.71
N ARG A 357 14.47 -8.95 -49.82
CA ARG A 357 15.31 -8.72 -50.99
C ARG A 357 16.07 -7.41 -50.79
N ALA A 358 17.36 -7.43 -51.09
CA ALA A 358 18.22 -6.27 -50.93
C ALA A 358 19.13 -6.07 -52.15
N LYS A 359 19.53 -4.82 -52.36
CA LYS A 359 20.62 -4.43 -53.26
C LYS A 359 21.78 -3.89 -52.44
N MET A 360 23.00 -4.14 -52.89
CA MET A 360 24.18 -3.55 -52.25
C MET A 360 24.35 -2.11 -52.73
N ILE A 361 24.58 -1.18 -51.80
CA ILE A 361 25.00 0.18 -52.12
C ILE A 361 26.53 0.16 -52.16
N SER A 362 27.11 0.29 -53.35
CA SER A 362 28.55 0.31 -53.57
C SER A 362 28.90 1.35 -54.62
N ASN A 363 30.11 1.91 -54.53
CA ASN A 363 30.63 2.81 -55.57
C ASN A 363 30.92 2.04 -56.89
N ILE A 364 31.03 0.71 -56.81
CA ILE A 364 31.26 -0.17 -57.96
C ILE A 364 29.90 -0.50 -58.59
N PRO A 365 29.66 -0.14 -59.87
CA PRO A 365 28.36 -0.33 -60.52
C PRO A 365 27.96 -1.80 -60.62
N GLU A 366 28.90 -2.70 -60.88
CA GLU A 366 28.65 -4.15 -60.99
C GLU A 366 28.13 -4.74 -59.68
N ASN A 367 28.54 -4.18 -58.53
CA ASN A 367 28.03 -4.61 -57.24
C ASN A 367 26.63 -4.07 -56.93
N SER A 368 26.27 -2.93 -57.51
CA SER A 368 24.95 -2.30 -57.32
C SER A 368 23.82 -3.05 -58.05
N GLU A 369 24.18 -3.79 -59.10
CA GLU A 369 23.25 -4.66 -59.84
C GLU A 369 22.98 -5.99 -59.13
N ARG A 370 23.81 -6.38 -58.16
CA ARG A 370 23.68 -7.67 -57.45
C ARG A 370 22.47 -7.69 -56.52
N HIS A 371 21.76 -8.82 -56.53
CA HIS A 371 20.61 -9.06 -55.68
C HIS A 371 20.93 -10.02 -54.54
N PHE A 372 20.48 -9.67 -53.35
CA PHE A 372 20.69 -10.44 -52.13
C PHE A 372 19.35 -10.76 -51.47
N ILE A 373 19.28 -11.90 -50.80
CA ILE A 373 18.23 -12.25 -49.84
C ILE A 373 18.84 -12.15 -48.45
N ILE A 374 18.33 -11.24 -47.65
CA ILE A 374 18.66 -11.13 -46.23
C ILE A 374 17.60 -11.92 -45.45
N ARG A 375 18.04 -12.90 -44.67
CA ARG A 375 17.19 -13.72 -43.81
C ARG A 375 17.45 -13.34 -42.37
N VAL A 376 16.41 -12.89 -41.68
CA VAL A 376 16.41 -12.55 -40.26
C VAL A 376 15.67 -13.65 -39.50
N TYR A 377 16.36 -14.30 -38.58
CA TYR A 377 15.83 -15.41 -37.82
C TYR A 377 15.20 -14.90 -36.52
N LEU A 378 13.90 -15.11 -36.34
CA LEU A 378 13.18 -14.59 -35.16
C LEU A 378 13.52 -15.34 -33.87
N MET A 379 14.08 -16.55 -33.96
CA MET A 379 14.48 -17.35 -32.79
C MET A 379 15.66 -16.75 -32.01
N ASP A 380 16.61 -16.10 -32.68
CA ASP A 380 17.89 -15.67 -32.10
C ASP A 380 18.40 -14.32 -32.64
N ASP A 381 17.57 -13.60 -33.41
CA ASP A 381 17.88 -12.31 -34.06
C ASP A 381 19.13 -12.34 -34.96
N THR A 382 19.56 -13.52 -35.39
CA THR A 382 20.70 -13.63 -36.29
C THR A 382 20.31 -13.35 -37.72
N VAL A 383 21.29 -12.93 -38.52
CA VAL A 383 21.10 -12.54 -39.91
C VAL A 383 22.00 -13.39 -40.80
N SER A 384 21.47 -13.85 -41.93
CA SER A 384 22.26 -14.45 -43.00
C SER A 384 21.97 -13.76 -44.33
N VAL A 385 22.98 -13.62 -45.17
CA VAL A 385 22.86 -12.96 -46.47
C VAL A 385 23.18 -13.97 -47.56
N PHE A 386 22.25 -14.17 -48.49
CA PHE A 386 22.37 -15.11 -49.58
C PHE A 386 22.32 -14.37 -50.92
N GLU A 387 23.24 -14.65 -51.82
CA GLU A 387 23.31 -13.98 -53.12
C GLU A 387 22.46 -14.70 -54.17
N LEU A 388 21.58 -13.95 -54.82
CA LEU A 388 20.83 -14.37 -56.00
C LEU A 388 21.60 -13.89 -57.25
N ALA A 389 22.60 -14.65 -57.66
CA ALA A 389 23.31 -14.35 -58.91
C ALA A 389 22.45 -14.77 -60.12
N PRO A 390 22.06 -13.85 -61.03
CA PRO A 390 21.36 -14.21 -62.26
C PRO A 390 22.28 -14.98 -63.22
N ARG A 391 21.69 -15.74 -64.14
CA ARG A 391 22.47 -16.45 -65.18
C ARG A 391 23.25 -15.43 -66.01
N ASN A 392 24.46 -15.80 -66.43
CA ASN A 392 25.36 -14.97 -67.22
C ASN A 392 25.84 -13.66 -66.55
N SER A 393 25.61 -13.47 -65.24
CA SER A 393 26.09 -12.30 -64.50
C SER A 393 27.58 -12.35 -64.12
N GLY A 394 28.24 -13.50 -64.32
CA GLY A 394 29.62 -13.73 -63.85
C GLY A 394 29.73 -14.01 -62.34
N PHE A 395 28.66 -13.80 -61.56
CA PHE A 395 28.65 -14.08 -60.13
C PHE A 395 28.11 -15.48 -59.82
N LYS A 396 28.63 -16.10 -58.76
CA LYS A 396 28.18 -17.41 -58.30
C LYS A 396 27.10 -17.25 -57.24
N ARG A 397 25.99 -17.97 -57.39
CA ARG A 397 24.97 -18.08 -56.36
C ARG A 397 25.57 -18.75 -55.11
N CYS A 398 25.72 -17.99 -54.02
CA CYS A 398 26.36 -18.48 -52.79
C CYS A 398 25.78 -17.83 -51.54
N LEU A 399 26.15 -18.37 -50.38
CA LEU A 399 25.90 -17.72 -49.09
C LEU A 399 26.96 -16.64 -48.90
N PHE A 400 26.57 -15.38 -49.09
CA PHE A 400 27.46 -14.23 -48.99
C PHE A 400 27.91 -14.01 -47.54
N GLN A 401 26.97 -14.13 -46.59
CA GLN A 401 27.25 -14.05 -45.15
C GLN A 401 26.58 -15.21 -44.43
N LYS A 402 27.36 -15.97 -43.64
CA LYS A 402 26.84 -17.02 -42.76
C LYS A 402 25.93 -16.43 -41.70
N ARG A 403 25.01 -17.24 -41.19
CA ARG A 403 24.12 -16.88 -40.09
C ARG A 403 24.93 -16.49 -38.85
N MET A 404 24.82 -15.24 -38.42
CA MET A 404 25.50 -14.72 -37.22
C MET A 404 24.76 -13.50 -36.67
N PRO A 405 24.93 -13.16 -35.38
CA PRO A 405 24.48 -11.87 -34.86
C PRO A 405 25.36 -10.76 -35.44
N VAL A 406 24.74 -9.66 -35.85
CA VAL A 406 25.44 -8.53 -36.48
C VAL A 406 25.32 -7.31 -35.58
N MET A 407 26.46 -6.69 -35.24
CA MET A 407 26.51 -5.49 -34.40
C MET A 407 26.07 -4.25 -35.17
N LEU A 408 25.47 -3.30 -34.47
CA LEU A 408 25.19 -1.97 -35.04
C LEU A 408 26.51 -1.24 -35.35
N PRO A 409 26.58 -0.47 -36.45
CA PRO A 409 27.79 0.22 -36.85
C PRO A 409 28.16 1.36 -35.88
N GLY A 410 29.46 1.66 -35.79
CA GLY A 410 29.97 2.83 -35.04
C GLY A 410 30.03 2.66 -33.52
N GLN A 411 29.90 1.45 -32.99
CA GLN A 411 29.98 1.19 -31.55
C GLN A 411 31.40 0.79 -31.10
N ASN A 412 31.83 1.35 -29.97
CA ASN A 412 33.08 0.96 -29.33
C ASN A 412 32.90 -0.35 -28.56
N ILE A 413 33.57 -1.40 -29.03
CA ILE A 413 33.47 -2.77 -28.49
C ILE A 413 34.11 -2.86 -27.09
N TYR A 414 35.16 -2.08 -26.82
CA TYR A 414 35.93 -2.07 -25.57
C TYR A 414 35.30 -1.16 -24.50
N THR A 415 33.99 -1.31 -24.27
CA THR A 415 33.23 -0.51 -23.29
C THR A 415 32.66 -1.42 -22.19
N ASN A 416 32.33 -0.86 -21.03
CA ASN A 416 31.66 -1.58 -19.94
C ASN A 416 30.21 -1.98 -20.29
N LYS A 417 29.64 -1.40 -21.35
CA LYS A 417 28.25 -1.61 -21.78
C LYS A 417 28.16 -2.74 -22.82
N LYS A 418 27.05 -3.49 -22.78
CA LYS A 418 26.74 -4.54 -23.76
C LYS A 418 26.67 -3.96 -25.19
N PRO A 419 27.36 -4.57 -26.18
CA PRO A 419 27.24 -4.17 -27.57
C PRO A 419 25.80 -4.39 -28.06
N LYS A 420 25.30 -3.48 -28.89
CA LYS A 420 23.95 -3.60 -29.45
C LYS A 420 24.02 -4.27 -30.81
N TYR A 421 23.09 -5.19 -31.02
CA TYR A 421 22.94 -5.94 -32.26
C TYR A 421 21.73 -5.46 -33.03
N TYR A 422 21.70 -5.73 -34.34
CA TYR A 422 20.49 -5.52 -35.13
C TYR A 422 19.35 -6.36 -34.61
N VAL A 423 18.17 -5.76 -34.54
CA VAL A 423 16.92 -6.37 -34.11
C VAL A 423 16.02 -6.55 -35.34
N PRO A 424 15.08 -7.51 -35.37
CA PRO A 424 14.13 -7.64 -36.48
C PRO A 424 13.40 -6.34 -36.84
N SER A 425 13.15 -5.46 -35.86
CA SER A 425 12.51 -4.15 -36.06
C SER A 425 13.31 -3.19 -36.95
N ASP A 426 14.63 -3.37 -37.04
CA ASP A 426 15.52 -2.54 -37.87
C ASP A 426 15.42 -2.89 -39.36
N PHE A 427 14.84 -4.06 -39.69
CA PHE A 427 14.65 -4.53 -41.05
C PHE A 427 13.24 -4.21 -41.55
N TYR A 428 13.13 -3.22 -42.42
CA TYR A 428 11.89 -2.84 -43.09
C TYR A 428 12.18 -2.41 -44.54
N VAL A 429 11.20 -2.49 -45.44
CA VAL A 429 11.41 -2.10 -46.83
C VAL A 429 11.77 -0.62 -46.94
N GLY A 430 12.82 -0.31 -47.70
CA GLY A 430 13.44 1.01 -47.82
C GLY A 430 14.60 1.25 -46.85
N ALA A 431 14.81 0.41 -45.82
CA ALA A 431 15.88 0.59 -44.85
C ALA A 431 17.27 0.39 -45.47
N ARG A 432 18.24 1.20 -45.01
CA ARG A 432 19.67 1.04 -45.31
C ARG A 432 20.35 0.38 -44.11
N VAL A 433 20.79 -0.86 -44.27
CA VAL A 433 21.43 -1.65 -43.21
C VAL A 433 22.91 -1.87 -43.53
N ASN A 434 23.77 -1.69 -42.53
CA ASN A 434 25.20 -2.00 -42.64
C ASN A 434 25.46 -3.37 -42.01
N LEU A 435 25.72 -4.38 -42.84
CA LEU A 435 26.02 -5.74 -42.41
C LEU A 435 27.51 -6.02 -42.65
N CYS A 436 28.30 -6.07 -41.57
CA CYS A 436 29.74 -6.36 -41.62
C CYS A 436 30.55 -5.45 -42.57
N GLY A 437 30.16 -4.18 -42.70
CA GLY A 437 30.82 -3.19 -43.55
C GLY A 437 30.18 -3.03 -44.94
N PHE A 438 29.29 -3.94 -45.34
CA PHE A 438 28.54 -3.84 -46.58
C PHE A 438 27.20 -3.14 -46.35
N HIS A 439 26.93 -2.12 -47.15
CA HIS A 439 25.70 -1.36 -47.07
C HIS A 439 24.67 -2.00 -48.01
N PHE A 440 23.51 -2.35 -47.48
CA PHE A 440 22.40 -2.92 -48.24
C PHE A 440 21.16 -2.04 -48.12
N GLN A 441 20.48 -1.83 -49.23
CA GLN A 441 19.14 -1.25 -49.27
C GLN A 441 18.12 -2.37 -49.42
N LEU A 442 17.19 -2.47 -48.47
CA LEU A 442 16.09 -3.43 -48.53
C LEU A 442 15.06 -2.95 -49.55
N THR A 443 14.92 -3.67 -50.65
CA THR A 443 14.04 -3.30 -51.77
C THR A 443 12.64 -3.92 -51.67
N SER A 444 12.53 -5.13 -51.12
CA SER A 444 11.24 -5.79 -50.93
C SER A 444 11.29 -6.81 -49.80
N ALA A 445 10.13 -7.28 -49.36
CA ALA A 445 9.97 -8.28 -48.30
C ALA A 445 9.07 -9.43 -48.78
N ASP A 446 9.26 -10.61 -48.20
CA ASP A 446 8.39 -11.78 -48.38
C ASP A 446 6.98 -11.48 -47.83
N ILE A 447 5.95 -12.10 -48.43
CA ILE A 447 4.55 -11.93 -48.02
C ILE A 447 4.38 -12.34 -46.56
N TYR A 448 5.06 -13.42 -46.15
CA TYR A 448 5.11 -13.85 -44.76
C TYR A 448 5.69 -12.75 -43.85
N ALA A 449 6.79 -12.11 -44.28
CA ALA A 449 7.44 -11.09 -43.47
C ALA A 449 6.56 -9.84 -43.31
N LEU A 450 5.91 -9.38 -44.37
CA LEU A 450 4.95 -8.27 -44.32
C LEU A 450 3.79 -8.58 -43.36
N ARG A 451 3.14 -9.73 -43.54
CA ARG A 451 2.03 -10.16 -42.68
C ARG A 451 2.45 -10.30 -41.22
N TYR A 452 3.65 -10.84 -40.96
CA TYR A 452 4.17 -10.99 -39.61
C TYR A 452 4.38 -9.63 -38.93
N MET A 453 4.95 -8.65 -39.65
CA MET A 453 5.16 -7.30 -39.13
C MET A 453 3.84 -6.55 -38.90
N GLU A 454 2.83 -6.74 -39.75
CA GLU A 454 1.48 -6.18 -39.60
C GLU A 454 0.76 -6.74 -38.37
N LEU A 455 0.82 -8.07 -38.16
CA LEU A 455 0.21 -8.73 -36.99
C LEU A 455 0.90 -8.35 -35.67
N HIS A 456 2.20 -8.09 -35.70
CA HIS A 456 2.99 -7.70 -34.52
C HIS A 456 3.32 -6.21 -34.51
N CYS A 457 2.31 -5.37 -34.74
CA CYS A 457 2.44 -3.92 -34.88
C CYS A 457 3.08 -3.21 -33.67
N ASP A 458 3.03 -3.81 -32.46
CA ASP A 458 3.69 -3.30 -31.25
C ASP A 458 5.22 -3.36 -31.35
N LYS A 459 5.75 -4.42 -31.99
CA LYS A 459 7.20 -4.64 -32.18
C LYS A 459 7.71 -3.92 -33.43
N PHE A 460 6.84 -3.68 -34.41
CA PHE A 460 7.20 -3.10 -35.71
C PHE A 460 6.45 -1.77 -35.93
N PRO A 461 6.98 -0.64 -35.45
CA PRO A 461 6.29 0.65 -35.56
C PRO A 461 6.08 1.09 -37.02
N LYS A 462 6.95 0.67 -37.94
CA LYS A 462 6.86 0.95 -39.37
C LYS A 462 5.76 0.19 -40.11
N SER A 463 5.13 -0.79 -39.47
CA SER A 463 3.98 -1.53 -40.02
C SER A 463 2.71 -1.33 -39.19
N ASN A 464 2.72 -0.38 -38.24
CA ASN A 464 1.57 -0.07 -37.42
C ASN A 464 0.67 0.96 -38.09
N ILE A 465 -0.49 0.50 -38.60
CA ILE A 465 -1.43 1.31 -39.36
C ILE A 465 -1.90 2.53 -38.56
N LYS A 466 -2.13 2.42 -37.25
CA LYS A 466 -2.61 3.55 -36.43
C LYS A 466 -1.60 4.70 -36.40
N LEU A 467 -0.32 4.37 -36.15
CA LEU A 467 0.76 5.37 -36.15
C LEU A 467 0.97 5.98 -37.54
N ILE A 468 0.84 5.18 -38.58
CA ILE A 468 0.96 5.62 -39.96
C ILE A 468 -0.17 6.57 -40.33
N MET A 469 -1.42 6.24 -39.98
CA MET A 469 -2.58 7.07 -40.27
C MET A 469 -2.56 8.38 -39.48
N GLU A 470 -2.11 8.38 -38.21
CA GLU A 470 -1.90 9.63 -37.45
C GLU A 470 -0.85 10.53 -38.10
N LYS A 471 0.25 9.92 -38.59
CA LYS A 471 1.31 10.64 -39.31
C LYS A 471 0.81 11.21 -40.63
N LEU A 472 0.02 10.45 -41.38
CA LEU A 472 -0.64 10.91 -42.59
C LEU A 472 -1.64 12.03 -42.30
N ARG A 473 -2.47 11.90 -41.26
CA ARG A 473 -3.44 12.92 -40.86
C ARG A 473 -2.75 14.25 -40.55
N LYS A 474 -1.64 14.22 -39.80
CA LYS A 474 -0.84 15.43 -39.53
C LYS A 474 -0.25 16.06 -40.79
N ALA A 475 0.26 15.25 -41.72
CA ALA A 475 0.90 15.73 -42.94
C ALA A 475 -0.11 16.24 -43.98
N LEU A 476 -1.26 15.57 -44.12
CA LEU A 476 -2.26 15.86 -45.15
C LEU A 476 -3.30 16.91 -44.71
N LYS A 477 -3.48 17.17 -43.39
CA LYS A 477 -4.44 18.18 -42.89
C LYS A 477 -4.35 19.55 -43.59
N PRO A 478 -3.17 20.16 -43.83
CA PRO A 478 -3.09 21.44 -44.51
C PRO A 478 -3.27 21.39 -46.04
N ILE A 479 -3.11 20.22 -46.68
CA ILE A 479 -3.00 20.06 -48.15
C ILE A 479 -4.11 19.14 -48.69
N TYR A 480 -5.10 18.80 -47.86
CA TYR A 480 -6.11 17.79 -48.15
C TYR A 480 -6.92 18.08 -49.43
N LYS A 481 -7.24 19.36 -49.67
CA LYS A 481 -8.00 19.81 -50.85
C LYS A 481 -7.21 19.62 -52.16
N ASP A 482 -5.92 19.89 -52.15
CA ASP A 482 -5.05 19.68 -53.31
C ASP A 482 -4.78 18.18 -53.55
N PHE A 483 -4.68 17.39 -52.48
CA PHE A 483 -4.50 15.95 -52.55
C PHE A 483 -5.70 15.24 -53.21
N ILE A 484 -6.94 15.62 -52.85
CA ILE A 484 -8.15 15.08 -53.50
C ILE A 484 -8.22 15.49 -54.97
N ARG A 485 -7.95 16.76 -55.29
CA ARG A 485 -8.06 17.28 -56.66
C ARG A 485 -7.11 16.57 -57.62
N ASP A 486 -5.87 16.32 -57.21
CA ASP A 486 -4.83 15.78 -58.08
C ASP A 486 -4.98 14.27 -58.32
N TYR A 487 -5.57 13.52 -57.38
CA TYR A 487 -5.51 12.05 -57.40
C TYR A 487 -6.86 11.32 -57.35
N SER A 488 -8.01 12.03 -57.30
CA SER A 488 -9.33 11.38 -57.35
C SER A 488 -9.50 10.49 -58.59
N PRO A 489 -9.88 9.19 -58.46
CA PRO A 489 -10.10 8.33 -59.61
C PRO A 489 -11.33 8.75 -60.44
N ALA A 490 -11.38 8.35 -61.70
CA ALA A 490 -12.61 8.43 -62.49
C ALA A 490 -13.64 7.41 -61.93
N PRO A 491 -14.94 7.76 -61.82
CA PRO A 491 -15.96 6.81 -61.38
C PRO A 491 -16.11 5.70 -62.44
N MET A 492 -15.87 4.45 -62.03
CA MET A 492 -16.25 3.25 -62.79
C MET A 492 -17.57 2.71 -62.20
N GLU A 493 -18.45 2.15 -63.03
CA GLU A 493 -19.75 1.62 -62.62
C GLU A 493 -19.59 0.46 -61.62
N GLY A 494 -19.87 0.75 -60.34
CA GLY A 494 -19.74 -0.16 -59.19
C GLY A 494 -18.95 0.51 -58.06
N ASP A 495 -19.44 0.47 -56.82
CA ASP A 495 -18.98 1.22 -55.63
C ASP A 495 -17.48 1.10 -55.23
N MET A 496 -16.64 0.40 -56.00
CA MET A 496 -15.22 0.17 -55.73
C MET A 496 -14.33 1.03 -56.64
N GLN A 497 -13.86 2.15 -56.09
CA GLN A 497 -12.81 2.96 -56.68
C GLN A 497 -11.43 2.38 -56.31
N ILE A 498 -10.78 1.73 -57.28
CA ILE A 498 -9.52 1.00 -57.08
C ILE A 498 -8.31 1.86 -57.48
N TRP A 499 -7.33 1.99 -56.58
CA TRP A 499 -6.03 2.63 -56.82
C TRP A 499 -4.90 1.63 -57.09
N GLU A 500 -4.10 1.88 -58.13
CA GLU A 500 -2.83 1.19 -58.33
C GLU A 500 -1.76 1.69 -57.37
N TYR A 501 -0.93 0.78 -56.84
CA TYR A 501 0.15 1.10 -55.90
C TYR A 501 1.11 2.18 -56.41
N LYS A 502 1.38 2.22 -57.73
CA LYS A 502 2.28 3.22 -58.34
C LYS A 502 1.78 4.64 -58.14
N LYS A 503 0.47 4.88 -58.34
CA LYS A 503 -0.16 6.19 -58.14
C LYS A 503 -0.16 6.60 -56.67
N LEU A 504 -0.41 5.65 -55.76
CA LEU A 504 -0.33 5.89 -54.31
C LEU A 504 1.09 6.29 -53.89
N ARG A 505 2.10 5.56 -54.37
CA ARG A 505 3.51 5.86 -54.08
C ARG A 505 3.88 7.25 -54.59
N GLU A 506 3.50 7.61 -55.81
CA GLU A 506 3.73 8.95 -56.37
C GLU A 506 3.06 10.05 -55.53
N ALA A 507 1.79 9.85 -55.15
CA ALA A 507 1.05 10.82 -54.33
C ALA A 507 1.71 11.00 -52.95
N LEU A 508 2.01 9.90 -52.25
CA LEU A 508 2.62 9.96 -50.93
C LEU A 508 4.05 10.53 -50.98
N CYS A 509 4.86 10.18 -51.99
CA CYS A 509 6.18 10.77 -52.16
C CYS A 509 6.11 12.27 -52.49
N LYS A 510 5.12 12.74 -53.28
CA LYS A 510 4.95 14.16 -53.61
C LYS A 510 4.67 15.01 -52.37
N TYR A 511 3.79 14.54 -51.48
CA TYR A 511 3.33 15.32 -50.33
C TYR A 511 4.14 15.09 -49.05
N LEU A 512 4.65 13.88 -48.81
CA LEU A 512 5.39 13.54 -47.59
C LEU A 512 6.91 13.49 -47.77
N GLY A 513 7.42 13.43 -49.01
CA GLY A 513 8.85 13.36 -49.29
C GLY A 513 9.54 12.22 -48.54
N ASP A 514 10.66 12.53 -47.87
CA ASP A 514 11.46 11.58 -47.07
C ASP A 514 10.81 11.19 -45.73
N ASN A 515 9.70 11.82 -45.35
CA ASN A 515 9.09 11.54 -44.05
C ASN A 515 8.40 10.18 -44.03
N ILE A 516 8.03 9.59 -45.16
CA ILE A 516 7.37 8.28 -45.24
C ILE A 516 8.33 7.19 -45.73
N THR A 517 8.30 6.01 -45.12
CA THR A 517 9.14 4.88 -45.57
C THR A 517 8.37 3.97 -46.54
N GLU A 518 9.10 3.23 -47.39
CA GLU A 518 8.47 2.31 -48.35
C GLU A 518 7.63 1.23 -47.65
N GLN A 519 8.07 0.73 -46.48
CA GLN A 519 7.28 -0.15 -45.64
C GLN A 519 5.92 0.43 -45.21
N GLU A 520 5.86 1.72 -44.85
CA GLU A 520 4.62 2.37 -44.42
C GLU A 520 3.64 2.47 -45.61
N MET A 521 4.12 2.76 -46.81
CA MET A 521 3.30 2.80 -48.02
C MET A 521 2.75 1.42 -48.40
N ILE A 522 3.58 0.37 -48.32
CA ILE A 522 3.18 -1.01 -48.62
C ILE A 522 2.12 -1.49 -47.63
N THR A 523 2.27 -1.17 -46.35
CA THR A 523 1.32 -1.61 -45.31
C THR A 523 -0.05 -0.94 -45.44
N ILE A 524 -0.10 0.34 -45.84
CA ILE A 524 -1.37 1.01 -46.21
C ILE A 524 -2.01 0.30 -47.40
N ALA A 525 -1.25 0.09 -48.48
CA ALA A 525 -1.77 -0.51 -49.69
C ALA A 525 -2.35 -1.91 -49.43
N ARG A 526 -1.69 -2.70 -48.56
CA ARG A 526 -2.14 -4.05 -48.17
C ARG A 526 -3.35 -4.03 -47.25
N HIS A 527 -3.43 -3.10 -46.30
CA HIS A 527 -4.56 -3.00 -45.38
C HIS A 527 -5.87 -2.67 -46.11
N TYR A 528 -5.81 -1.75 -47.06
CA TYR A 528 -6.96 -1.32 -47.86
C TYR A 528 -7.07 -2.07 -49.21
N SER A 529 -6.38 -3.21 -49.36
CA SER A 529 -6.46 -4.00 -50.60
C SER A 529 -7.80 -4.72 -50.70
N SER A 530 -8.50 -4.54 -51.82
CA SER A 530 -9.69 -5.32 -52.16
C SER A 530 -9.32 -6.81 -52.25
N HIS A 531 -10.09 -7.70 -51.63
CA HIS A 531 -9.84 -9.15 -51.59
C HIS A 531 -10.22 -9.91 -52.88
N GLU A 532 -10.71 -9.22 -53.91
CA GLU A 532 -10.86 -9.84 -55.22
C GLU A 532 -9.47 -9.99 -55.87
N LYS A 533 -8.90 -11.19 -55.73
CA LYS A 533 -7.83 -11.61 -56.64
C LYS A 533 -8.40 -11.53 -58.06
N LYS A 534 -8.02 -10.50 -58.83
CA LYS A 534 -8.14 -10.59 -60.28
C LYS A 534 -7.32 -11.80 -60.71
N ASP A 535 -8.00 -12.88 -61.08
CA ASP A 535 -7.34 -13.98 -61.76
C ASP A 535 -6.74 -13.43 -63.04
N PHE A 536 -5.41 -13.31 -63.06
CA PHE A 536 -4.68 -12.76 -64.22
C PHE A 536 -4.84 -13.64 -65.47
N TYR A 537 -5.32 -14.87 -65.30
CA TYR A 537 -5.42 -15.86 -66.35
C TYR A 537 -6.87 -16.22 -66.59
N SER A 538 -7.31 -16.08 -67.84
CA SER A 538 -8.63 -16.57 -68.24
C SER A 538 -8.69 -18.10 -68.10
N ARG A 539 -9.89 -18.62 -67.82
CA ARG A 539 -10.16 -20.07 -67.79
C ARG A 539 -9.61 -20.80 -69.01
N GLU A 540 -9.74 -20.18 -70.19
CA GLU A 540 -9.24 -20.71 -71.45
C GLU A 540 -7.71 -20.75 -71.51
N TYR A 541 -7.01 -19.77 -70.94
CA TYR A 541 -5.55 -19.74 -70.91
C TYR A 541 -4.98 -20.84 -70.01
N VAL A 542 -5.58 -21.05 -68.83
CA VAL A 542 -5.19 -22.15 -67.93
C VAL A 542 -5.46 -23.50 -68.59
N ARG A 543 -6.58 -23.64 -69.31
CA ARG A 543 -6.90 -24.84 -70.10
C ARG A 543 -5.83 -25.12 -71.16
N ARG A 544 -5.35 -24.09 -71.87
CA ARG A 544 -4.27 -24.21 -72.85
C ARG A 544 -2.96 -24.70 -72.23
N LEU A 545 -2.58 -24.17 -71.06
CA LEU A 545 -1.37 -24.60 -70.37
C LEU A 545 -1.45 -26.08 -69.94
N VAL A 546 -2.59 -26.48 -69.37
CA VAL A 546 -2.85 -27.87 -68.97
C VAL A 546 -2.77 -28.81 -70.18
N HIS A 547 -3.45 -28.49 -71.28
CA HIS A 547 -3.39 -29.31 -72.51
C HIS A 547 -1.96 -29.38 -73.08
N THR A 548 -1.21 -28.28 -73.03
CA THR A 548 0.18 -28.25 -73.50
C THR A 548 1.06 -29.21 -72.68
N GLU A 549 0.94 -29.23 -71.34
CA GLU A 549 1.72 -30.17 -70.51
C GLU A 549 1.25 -31.62 -70.67
N LEU A 550 -0.07 -31.88 -70.75
CA LEU A 550 -0.59 -33.23 -70.96
C LEU A 550 -0.14 -33.84 -72.30
N THR A 551 -0.19 -33.05 -73.38
CA THR A 551 0.32 -33.47 -74.70
C THR A 551 1.84 -33.67 -74.70
N ARG A 552 2.59 -32.79 -74.02
CA ARG A 552 4.05 -32.89 -73.88
C ARG A 552 4.49 -34.17 -73.19
N PHE A 553 3.75 -34.62 -72.17
CA PHE A 553 4.03 -35.85 -71.43
C PHE A 553 3.26 -37.08 -71.93
N LEU A 554 2.51 -36.95 -73.03
CA LEU A 554 1.69 -38.00 -73.65
C LEU A 554 0.75 -38.72 -72.66
N TRP A 555 0.10 -37.96 -71.77
CA TRP A 555 -0.82 -38.52 -70.79
C TRP A 555 -2.22 -38.74 -71.40
N ASP A 556 -2.74 -39.96 -71.34
CA ASP A 556 -4.08 -40.35 -71.87
C ASP A 556 -4.89 -41.20 -70.87
N ASP A 557 -4.55 -41.18 -69.58
CA ASP A 557 -5.18 -42.01 -68.53
C ASP A 557 -6.48 -41.37 -67.97
N LEU A 558 -7.36 -40.86 -68.84
CA LEU A 558 -8.65 -40.27 -68.43
C LEU A 558 -9.60 -41.30 -67.81
N ASP A 559 -9.60 -42.53 -68.33
CA ASP A 559 -10.47 -43.61 -67.83
C ASP A 559 -10.10 -44.04 -66.40
N ARG A 560 -8.82 -44.00 -66.04
CA ARG A 560 -8.40 -44.25 -64.65
C ARG A 560 -8.78 -43.11 -63.72
N LEU A 561 -8.76 -41.87 -64.22
CA LEU A 561 -9.18 -40.71 -63.45
C LEU A 561 -10.69 -40.74 -63.20
N THR A 562 -11.50 -41.14 -64.18
CA THR A 562 -12.96 -41.29 -64.03
C THR A 562 -13.29 -42.39 -63.02
N GLU A 563 -12.64 -43.55 -63.09
CA GLU A 563 -12.78 -44.63 -62.11
C GLU A 563 -12.41 -44.18 -60.69
N ALA A 564 -11.31 -43.43 -60.54
CA ALA A 564 -10.91 -42.89 -59.26
C ALA A 564 -11.96 -41.90 -58.71
N ILE A 565 -12.45 -40.97 -59.53
CA ILE A 565 -13.50 -40.04 -59.12
C ILE A 565 -14.76 -40.79 -58.69
N HIS A 566 -15.19 -41.82 -59.43
CA HIS A 566 -16.36 -42.64 -59.06
C HIS A 566 -16.16 -43.45 -57.78
N HIS A 567 -14.94 -43.91 -57.49
CA HIS A 567 -14.65 -44.61 -56.24
C HIS A 567 -14.78 -43.70 -55.01
N TRP A 568 -14.38 -42.43 -55.15
CA TRP A 568 -14.48 -41.44 -54.09
C TRP A 568 -15.90 -40.85 -53.98
N ASP A 569 -16.60 -40.63 -55.09
CA ASP A 569 -18.02 -40.22 -55.11
C ASP A 569 -18.96 -41.42 -55.03
N ARG A 570 -19.00 -42.07 -53.85
CA ARG A 570 -19.90 -43.22 -53.57
C ARG A 570 -21.38 -42.87 -53.77
N SER A 571 -21.73 -41.60 -53.60
CA SER A 571 -23.08 -41.04 -53.76
C SER A 571 -23.50 -40.82 -55.22
N ARG A 572 -22.57 -40.86 -56.18
CA ARG A 572 -22.79 -40.46 -57.58
C ARG A 572 -23.42 -39.06 -57.71
N SER A 573 -23.02 -38.17 -56.82
CA SER A 573 -23.51 -36.79 -56.78
C SER A 573 -22.95 -35.93 -57.93
N GLY A 574 -21.80 -36.32 -58.50
CA GLY A 574 -21.08 -35.56 -59.52
C GLY A 574 -20.25 -34.41 -58.96
N TYR A 575 -20.29 -34.17 -57.65
CA TYR A 575 -19.61 -33.07 -56.99
C TYR A 575 -18.67 -33.58 -55.89
N LEU A 576 -17.45 -33.06 -55.85
CA LEU A 576 -16.47 -33.42 -54.82
C LEU A 576 -15.82 -32.16 -54.22
N PRO A 577 -15.38 -32.23 -52.95
CA PRO A 577 -14.67 -31.12 -52.33
C PRO A 577 -13.26 -30.97 -52.93
N ARG A 578 -12.76 -29.72 -52.93
CA ARG A 578 -11.46 -29.36 -53.52
C ARG A 578 -10.29 -30.22 -53.00
N SER A 579 -10.28 -30.50 -51.69
CA SER A 579 -9.22 -31.29 -51.05
C SER A 579 -9.19 -32.72 -51.58
N GLU A 580 -10.35 -33.36 -51.74
CA GLU A 580 -10.44 -34.73 -52.23
C GLU A 580 -10.03 -34.82 -53.70
N LEU A 581 -10.54 -33.91 -54.55
CA LEU A 581 -10.11 -33.84 -55.95
C LEU A 581 -8.60 -33.61 -56.09
N TYR A 582 -8.01 -32.73 -55.27
CA TYR A 582 -6.57 -32.55 -55.25
C TYR A 582 -5.83 -33.86 -54.90
N THR A 583 -6.31 -34.62 -53.92
CA THR A 583 -5.72 -35.93 -53.58
C THR A 583 -5.87 -36.96 -54.70
N ILE A 584 -7.01 -36.99 -55.40
CA ILE A 584 -7.27 -37.89 -56.53
C ILE A 584 -6.31 -37.57 -57.68
N LEU A 585 -6.23 -36.30 -58.08
CA LEU A 585 -5.36 -35.84 -59.17
C LEU A 585 -3.88 -36.15 -58.89
N ARG A 586 -3.45 -36.01 -57.62
CA ARG A 586 -2.10 -36.39 -57.18
C ARG A 586 -1.91 -37.90 -57.14
N GLY A 587 -2.93 -38.66 -56.73
CA GLY A 587 -2.93 -40.13 -56.73
C GLY A 587 -2.80 -40.72 -58.13
N CYS A 588 -3.48 -40.12 -59.12
CA CYS A 588 -3.41 -40.49 -60.53
C CYS A 588 -2.11 -40.08 -61.24
N ARG A 589 -1.15 -39.45 -60.53
CA ARG A 589 0.17 -39.03 -61.04
C ARG A 589 0.10 -38.22 -62.33
N ILE A 590 -0.82 -37.27 -62.40
CA ILE A 590 -0.99 -36.39 -63.56
C ILE A 590 0.27 -35.53 -63.73
N PRO A 591 0.85 -35.41 -64.94
CA PRO A 591 2.10 -34.70 -65.18
C PRO A 591 1.91 -33.18 -65.31
N ILE A 592 1.31 -32.58 -64.28
CA ILE A 592 1.05 -31.14 -64.17
C ILE A 592 1.71 -30.63 -62.89
N ASP A 593 2.30 -29.43 -62.94
CA ASP A 593 2.89 -28.80 -61.76
C ASP A 593 1.82 -28.42 -60.71
N ILE A 594 2.20 -28.39 -59.43
CA ILE A 594 1.25 -28.19 -58.31
C ILE A 594 0.49 -26.86 -58.42
N GLU A 595 1.19 -25.82 -58.85
CA GLU A 595 0.62 -24.48 -59.00
C GLU A 595 -0.38 -24.41 -60.16
N LEU A 596 -0.07 -25.07 -61.28
CA LEU A 596 -0.97 -25.17 -62.43
C LEU A 596 -2.19 -26.04 -62.11
N LEU A 597 -2.01 -27.10 -61.31
CA LEU A 597 -3.10 -27.95 -60.82
C LEU A 597 -4.06 -27.18 -59.90
N ASN A 598 -3.53 -26.37 -58.98
CA ASN A 598 -4.34 -25.54 -58.10
C ASN A 598 -5.09 -24.44 -58.87
N SER A 599 -4.42 -23.79 -59.82
CA SER A 599 -5.05 -22.79 -60.69
C SER A 599 -6.17 -23.41 -61.54
N MET A 600 -5.96 -24.62 -62.07
CA MET A 600 -7.02 -25.37 -62.75
C MET A 600 -8.23 -25.58 -61.83
N LEU A 601 -8.04 -26.08 -60.62
CA LEU A 601 -9.13 -26.32 -59.65
C LEU A 601 -9.86 -25.03 -59.23
N ASP A 602 -9.22 -23.87 -59.32
CA ASP A 602 -9.84 -22.57 -59.02
C ASP A 602 -10.80 -22.10 -60.13
N HIS A 603 -10.53 -22.48 -61.39
CA HIS A 603 -11.32 -22.09 -62.56
C HIS A 603 -12.43 -23.09 -62.96
N LEU A 604 -12.62 -24.16 -62.20
CA LEU A 604 -13.71 -25.11 -62.41
C LEU A 604 -15.02 -24.60 -61.80
N HIS A 605 -16.14 -25.03 -62.38
CA HIS A 605 -17.46 -24.68 -61.87
C HIS A 605 -17.69 -25.24 -60.46
N LYS A 606 -18.28 -24.40 -59.59
CA LYS A 606 -18.63 -24.74 -58.21
C LYS A 606 -20.13 -24.56 -57.98
N ASN A 607 -20.73 -25.43 -57.18
CA ASN A 607 -22.11 -25.28 -56.73
C ASN A 607 -22.25 -24.20 -55.65
N ASN A 608 -23.51 -23.88 -55.29
CA ASN A 608 -23.85 -22.98 -54.17
C ASN A 608 -23.22 -23.42 -52.83
N GLU A 609 -22.90 -24.71 -52.68
CA GLU A 609 -22.23 -25.30 -51.50
C GLU A 609 -20.69 -25.30 -51.61
N GLY A 610 -20.12 -24.78 -52.70
CA GLY A 610 -18.67 -24.69 -52.92
C GLY A 610 -17.99 -25.99 -53.37
N LEU A 611 -18.75 -27.05 -53.65
CA LEU A 611 -18.25 -28.31 -54.23
C LEU A 611 -17.98 -28.17 -55.73
N ILE A 612 -16.94 -28.82 -56.23
CA ILE A 612 -16.48 -28.71 -57.62
C ILE A 612 -17.17 -29.78 -58.48
N ASP A 613 -17.59 -29.39 -59.69
CA ASP A 613 -18.16 -30.29 -60.69
C ASP A 613 -17.08 -31.20 -61.31
N CYS A 614 -17.20 -32.51 -61.06
CA CYS A 614 -16.30 -33.53 -61.58
C CYS A 614 -16.43 -33.73 -63.10
N CYS A 615 -17.61 -33.52 -63.66
CA CYS A 615 -17.85 -33.61 -65.10
C CYS A 615 -17.16 -32.46 -65.84
N ASP A 616 -17.20 -31.25 -65.26
CA ASP A 616 -16.50 -30.08 -65.78
C ASP A 616 -14.98 -30.29 -65.75
N LEU A 617 -14.45 -30.88 -64.66
CA LEU A 617 -13.02 -31.26 -64.55
C LEU A 617 -12.58 -32.22 -65.66
N LEU A 618 -13.37 -33.27 -65.90
CA LEU A 618 -13.07 -34.26 -66.94
C LEU A 618 -13.11 -33.61 -68.33
N ARG A 619 -14.07 -32.73 -68.60
CA ARG A 619 -14.15 -31.98 -69.86
C ARG A 619 -12.99 -30.99 -70.01
N PHE A 620 -12.57 -30.36 -68.93
CA PHE A 620 -11.46 -29.41 -68.92
C PHE A 620 -10.14 -30.09 -69.31
N MET A 621 -9.88 -31.28 -68.75
CA MET A 621 -8.67 -32.09 -68.96
C MET A 621 -8.67 -32.86 -70.30
N ASN A 622 -9.83 -33.09 -70.89
CA ASN A 622 -9.95 -33.88 -72.11
C ASN A 622 -9.35 -33.12 -73.31
N THR A 623 -8.29 -33.67 -73.90
CA THR A 623 -7.59 -33.14 -75.08
C THR A 623 -8.27 -33.53 -76.40
N LYS A 624 -9.14 -34.56 -76.38
CA LYS A 624 -9.89 -35.05 -77.54
C LYS A 624 -11.18 -34.25 -77.78
N ILE A 625 -11.74 -33.65 -76.72
CA ILE A 625 -12.96 -32.82 -76.76
C ILE A 625 -12.56 -31.34 -76.71
N ASP A 626 -12.86 -30.58 -77.77
CA ASP A 626 -12.53 -29.16 -77.93
C ASP A 626 -11.01 -28.86 -77.82
N PRO A 627 -10.17 -29.28 -78.81
CA PRO A 627 -8.72 -29.08 -78.77
C PRO A 627 -8.36 -27.61 -78.82
N VAL A 628 -7.54 -27.15 -77.86
CA VAL A 628 -7.15 -25.75 -77.75
C VAL A 628 -5.75 -25.52 -78.36
N THR A 629 -5.52 -24.34 -78.95
CA THR A 629 -4.22 -24.00 -79.57
C THR A 629 -3.08 -24.06 -78.53
N PRO A 630 -1.99 -24.79 -78.82
CA PRO A 630 -0.87 -24.94 -77.88
C PRO A 630 -0.15 -23.61 -77.67
N VAL A 631 0.31 -23.37 -76.43
CA VAL A 631 1.06 -22.17 -76.03
C VAL A 631 2.53 -22.56 -75.82
N LEU A 632 3.45 -21.60 -75.96
CA LEU A 632 4.86 -21.83 -75.64
C LEU A 632 4.99 -22.32 -74.19
N PRO A 633 5.77 -23.37 -73.91
CA PRO A 633 5.90 -23.93 -72.56
C PRO A 633 6.53 -22.89 -71.64
N VAL A 634 5.74 -22.39 -70.68
CA VAL A 634 6.20 -21.46 -69.65
C VAL A 634 6.75 -22.28 -68.49
N ASN A 635 7.93 -21.91 -67.97
CA ASN A 635 8.40 -22.49 -66.71
C ASN A 635 7.53 -21.94 -65.57
N VAL A 636 6.52 -22.75 -65.22
CA VAL A 636 5.50 -22.48 -64.20
C VAL A 636 6.15 -21.98 -62.89
N LYS A 637 7.24 -22.64 -62.45
CA LYS A 637 8.04 -22.27 -61.26
C LYS A 637 8.81 -20.96 -61.35
N THR A 638 8.89 -20.31 -62.51
CA THR A 638 9.48 -18.97 -62.63
C THR A 638 8.44 -17.91 -62.96
N ALA A 639 7.33 -18.29 -63.59
CA ALA A 639 6.22 -17.39 -63.88
C ALA A 639 5.27 -17.18 -62.68
N LEU A 640 5.14 -18.17 -61.80
CA LEU A 640 4.23 -18.16 -60.64
C LEU A 640 4.94 -18.09 -59.27
N TRP A 641 6.28 -18.13 -59.25
CA TRP A 641 7.06 -18.13 -58.02
C TRP A 641 7.40 -16.73 -57.51
N TRP A 642 7.40 -16.57 -56.20
CA TRP A 642 7.72 -15.35 -55.42
C TRP A 642 9.13 -14.75 -55.65
N ALA A 643 9.98 -15.41 -56.46
CA ALA A 643 11.28 -14.89 -56.88
C ALA A 643 11.32 -14.42 -58.35
N SER A 644 10.17 -14.36 -59.01
CA SER A 644 9.98 -13.55 -60.21
C SER A 644 10.24 -12.07 -59.89
N GLU A 645 10.66 -11.28 -60.86
CA GLU A 645 11.00 -9.85 -60.76
C GLU A 645 9.84 -8.93 -60.37
N LYS A 646 8.74 -9.47 -59.84
CA LYS A 646 7.61 -8.67 -59.39
C LYS A 646 8.02 -7.75 -58.25
N GLU A 647 7.56 -6.50 -58.39
CA GLU A 647 7.50 -5.47 -57.34
C GLU A 647 6.90 -6.06 -56.04
N PRO A 648 7.13 -5.47 -54.86
CA PRO A 648 6.52 -5.94 -53.61
C PRO A 648 5.02 -6.20 -53.81
N ASP A 649 4.51 -7.30 -53.26
CA ASP A 649 3.10 -7.68 -53.39
C ASP A 649 2.23 -6.71 -52.58
N CYS A 650 1.82 -5.63 -53.25
CA CYS A 650 1.07 -4.51 -52.68
C CYS A 650 -0.45 -4.66 -52.81
N GLY A 651 -0.94 -5.85 -53.19
CA GLY A 651 -2.36 -6.10 -53.46
C GLY A 651 -2.78 -5.75 -54.88
N ALA A 652 -3.96 -6.25 -55.29
CA ALA A 652 -4.51 -6.06 -56.64
C ALA A 652 -5.02 -4.63 -56.91
N GLY A 653 -5.16 -3.84 -55.84
CA GLY A 653 -5.51 -2.42 -55.86
C GLY A 653 -6.14 -1.98 -54.53
N MET A 654 -6.03 -0.70 -54.21
CA MET A 654 -6.46 -0.13 -52.94
C MET A 654 -7.86 0.48 -53.05
N ASP A 655 -8.75 0.16 -52.11
CA ASP A 655 -10.06 0.78 -51.99
C ASP A 655 -9.93 2.22 -51.50
N TRP A 656 -10.08 3.17 -52.42
CA TRP A 656 -9.88 4.59 -52.14
C TRP A 656 -10.91 5.16 -51.16
N CYS A 657 -12.16 4.70 -51.26
CA CYS A 657 -13.26 5.17 -50.42
C CYS A 657 -13.08 4.79 -48.95
N THR A 658 -12.54 3.60 -48.64
CA THR A 658 -12.29 3.15 -47.27
C THR A 658 -11.09 3.88 -46.67
N PHE A 659 -10.03 4.08 -47.46
CA PHE A 659 -8.88 4.88 -47.07
C PHE A 659 -9.25 6.33 -46.71
N LEU A 660 -10.10 6.99 -47.52
CA LEU A 660 -10.56 8.36 -47.22
C LEU A 660 -11.47 8.43 -45.99
N LYS A 661 -12.33 7.42 -45.76
CA LYS A 661 -13.15 7.33 -44.55
C LYS A 661 -12.28 7.29 -43.29
N ASP A 662 -11.20 6.49 -43.30
CA ASP A 662 -10.32 6.35 -42.13
C ASP A 662 -9.37 7.54 -41.91
N LEU A 663 -9.03 8.27 -42.97
CA LEU A 663 -8.25 9.51 -42.87
C LEU A 663 -8.98 10.58 -42.05
N ASP A 664 -10.30 10.64 -42.16
CA ASP A 664 -11.21 11.51 -41.39
C ASP A 664 -10.73 12.98 -41.33
N LEU A 665 -10.45 13.53 -42.51
CA LEU A 665 -10.00 14.91 -42.71
C LEU A 665 -11.07 15.79 -43.40
N LYS A 666 -12.34 15.38 -43.35
CA LYS A 666 -13.42 16.25 -43.83
C LYS A 666 -13.48 17.48 -42.92
N ASP A 667 -13.25 18.64 -43.51
CA ASP A 667 -13.45 19.92 -42.83
C ASP A 667 -14.93 20.01 -42.41
N ASP A 668 -15.20 20.16 -41.11
CA ASP A 668 -16.53 20.48 -40.55
C ASP A 668 -17.01 21.90 -40.91
N GLU A 669 -16.39 22.57 -41.88
CA GLU A 669 -16.78 23.91 -42.31
C GLU A 669 -17.20 23.91 -43.78
N ASN A 670 -18.53 23.85 -43.95
CA ASN A 670 -19.32 24.23 -45.13
C ASN A 670 -19.04 23.47 -46.42
N ASP A 671 -19.81 22.39 -46.65
CA ASP A 671 -20.28 22.03 -47.99
C ASP A 671 -21.60 21.24 -47.89
N GLU A 672 -22.71 21.97 -47.74
CA GLU A 672 -24.09 21.46 -47.90
C GLU A 672 -24.43 21.07 -49.36
N SER A 673 -23.46 21.00 -50.28
CA SER A 673 -23.72 20.78 -51.71
C SER A 673 -23.42 19.38 -52.24
N PHE A 674 -23.09 18.40 -51.40
CA PHE A 674 -22.87 17.01 -51.84
C PHE A 674 -23.77 15.95 -51.18
N THR A 675 -24.68 16.35 -50.31
CA THR A 675 -25.66 15.49 -49.61
C THR A 675 -26.98 15.31 -50.36
N SER A 676 -26.99 15.34 -51.71
CA SER A 676 -28.23 15.13 -52.48
C SER A 676 -28.31 13.79 -53.24
N ALA A 677 -27.37 12.85 -53.05
CA ALA A 677 -27.37 11.58 -53.80
C ALA A 677 -27.52 10.30 -52.96
N TYR A 678 -27.52 10.38 -51.63
CA TYR A 678 -27.46 9.18 -50.77
C TYR A 678 -28.75 8.83 -50.00
N ASN A 679 -29.86 9.54 -50.21
CA ASN A 679 -31.13 9.28 -49.50
C ASN A 679 -32.22 8.58 -50.34
N ALA A 680 -31.86 7.81 -51.37
CA ALA A 680 -32.86 7.17 -52.26
C ALA A 680 -32.93 5.63 -52.24
N SER A 681 -32.09 4.92 -51.46
CA SER A 681 -32.03 3.44 -51.52
C SER A 681 -32.53 2.71 -50.27
N GLU A 682 -33.07 3.41 -49.26
CA GLU A 682 -33.58 2.77 -48.03
C GLU A 682 -35.12 2.63 -47.96
N VAL A 683 -35.78 2.61 -49.12
CA VAL A 683 -37.21 2.26 -49.21
C VAL A 683 -37.42 1.32 -50.38
N LYS A 684 -37.12 0.04 -50.18
CA LYS A 684 -37.80 -1.12 -50.76
C LYS A 684 -37.07 -2.40 -50.33
N GLU A 685 -37.55 -3.02 -49.25
CA GLU A 685 -37.79 -4.46 -49.22
C GLU A 685 -38.74 -4.79 -48.06
N LYS A 686 -39.98 -5.06 -48.47
CA LYS A 686 -40.95 -5.92 -47.81
C LYS A 686 -41.14 -7.12 -48.73
#